data_AF-A0A2S8NQI1-F1
#
_entry.id   AF-A0A2S8NQI1-F1
#
_cell.length_a   1.000
_cell.length_b   1.000
_cell.length_c   1.000
_cell.angle_alpha   90.00
_cell.angle_beta   90.00
_cell.angle_gamma   90.00
#
_symmetry.space_group_name_H-M   'P 1'
#
loop_
_entity.id
_entity.type
_entity.pdbx_description
1 polymer ?
#
loop_
_entity_poly.entity_id
_entity_poly.type
_entity_poly.pdbx_seq_one_letter_code
_entity_poly.pdbx_strand_id
1 'polypeptide(L)'
;MRKILTLLTTFLITSASITSVISCGTISPPKIAGRENISTEFTLTNNVIVTDDNMTVEESIFNHAKSEGRISQDLSLDFFEITDAENMVKPTAANTPQNGDVVLTVRQDEDIPYIGSITIRFTLVKKLSMDISQTVNLKNVWDVTKYENVEELYNDIWEKAVGSFKPETPIDIETYDISGFDLPSVYNTKLPVTMFAEYNGKANTPTSLFSGTIITFNLNIISYRAIINLKLQQNNLDPTLLYDLVWKEVKQQFSDDHGVSSDYNDYQVEWSDVIEPDIGGNTQLNFLATPNNENIHHYMRVDGFIFKDQIELPSTIELSIPIVVTQQERPNVDKDWIWKLAMRKANINGGPALTNFNTTDWQTIFSKNWPNIGRTETVTLCAINRNTDPMFKGDVKIRLKLINQGIDPGLLELDPILLVKSDNHTTDSVLHLVWDKLINNKAWNPHLSRDLVNFKLEDLDRLSNALRDAENSEEWKSYAINISGKQEDVGGDFKITVHGKIKMVNKAIEKDAIIDLSDKTYNFMPRKQFGSDNQVSYLVHQIWGDIIKNSIFTAKDEQVFGLSKIQTDWNYFEAIYQQIDEAINKYDANSSDDKIPLELKFSFRNNAIYTGQVTVKLNLTASEPINLDFNLTSSMLPIFIRSLPTTSEDKKELVKNMVNTILYDGIIKNPDLKAQQRNILWQLLSYDTATEEFIEQFNFPTESNSQRELIINIKTSSGQFVNGSFMLKINLIYQP
;
A
#
# COMPACT_ATOMS: atom_id res chain seq x y z
N MET A 1 25.22 -106.08 -27.30
CA MET A 1 24.99 -105.80 -28.74
C MET A 1 25.61 -104.48 -29.18
N ARG A 2 25.09 -103.28 -28.85
CA ARG A 2 25.73 -101.99 -29.21
C ARG A 2 27.23 -101.90 -28.89
N LYS A 3 27.66 -102.27 -27.68
CA LYS A 3 29.09 -102.29 -27.27
C LYS A 3 29.95 -103.39 -27.91
N ILE A 4 29.33 -104.50 -28.36
CA ILE A 4 30.00 -105.60 -29.09
C ILE A 4 30.12 -105.25 -30.58
N LEU A 5 29.13 -104.54 -31.13
CA LEU A 5 29.18 -103.96 -32.48
C LEU A 5 30.28 -102.90 -32.57
N THR A 6 30.39 -102.01 -31.56
CA THR A 6 31.46 -100.99 -31.47
C THR A 6 32.85 -101.63 -31.35
N LEU A 7 33.02 -102.72 -30.59
CA LEU A 7 34.31 -103.42 -30.51
C LEU A 7 34.70 -104.13 -31.82
N LEU A 8 33.73 -104.71 -32.54
CA LEU A 8 33.96 -105.33 -33.86
C LEU A 8 34.19 -104.30 -34.98
N THR A 9 33.62 -103.10 -34.89
CA THR A 9 33.90 -101.99 -35.82
C THR A 9 35.22 -101.28 -35.55
N THR A 10 35.73 -101.29 -34.31
CA THR A 10 36.95 -100.56 -33.95
C THR A 10 38.24 -101.38 -34.18
N PHE A 11 38.19 -102.72 -34.18
CA PHE A 11 39.39 -103.58 -34.31
C PHE A 11 39.72 -104.02 -35.74
N LEU A 12 38.78 -103.96 -36.70
CA LEU A 12 39.04 -104.16 -38.13
C LEU A 12 39.65 -102.93 -38.82
N ILE A 13 39.89 -101.85 -38.06
CA ILE A 13 40.62 -100.65 -38.46
C ILE A 13 42.13 -100.89 -38.31
N THR A 14 42.77 -101.68 -39.19
CA THR A 14 44.23 -101.62 -39.39
C THR A 14 44.63 -102.05 -40.81
N SER A 15 44.20 -101.28 -41.81
CA SER A 15 45.01 -100.83 -42.96
C SER A 15 44.07 -100.12 -43.94
N ALA A 16 43.77 -98.87 -43.59
CA ALA A 16 43.06 -97.82 -44.31
C ALA A 16 42.43 -98.14 -45.67
N SER A 17 41.10 -98.08 -45.72
CA SER A 17 40.40 -97.19 -46.66
C SER A 17 39.00 -96.86 -46.14
N ILE A 18 38.61 -95.60 -46.31
CA ILE A 18 37.33 -94.97 -45.94
C ILE A 18 36.14 -95.80 -46.43
N THR A 19 35.35 -96.37 -45.51
CA THR A 19 33.97 -96.84 -45.77
C THR A 19 33.27 -97.23 -44.47
N SER A 20 32.61 -96.27 -43.83
CA SER A 20 31.64 -96.57 -42.75
C SER A 20 30.71 -95.39 -42.48
N VAL A 21 29.88 -95.06 -43.46
CA VAL A 21 28.63 -94.30 -43.30
C VAL A 21 27.69 -94.86 -44.37
N ILE A 22 26.36 -94.88 -44.15
CA ILE A 22 25.24 -95.07 -45.12
C ILE A 22 24.29 -96.25 -44.74
N SER A 23 23.01 -95.93 -44.46
CA SER A 23 21.90 -96.83 -44.08
C SER A 23 20.70 -96.69 -45.05
N CYS A 24 20.07 -97.80 -45.42
CA CYS A 24 19.20 -97.99 -46.60
C CYS A 24 17.94 -97.10 -46.78
N GLY A 25 17.71 -96.71 -48.05
CA GLY A 25 16.45 -96.25 -48.69
C GLY A 25 16.69 -96.01 -50.20
N THR A 26 15.86 -96.55 -51.10
CA THR A 26 16.07 -96.63 -52.58
C THR A 26 15.36 -95.52 -53.39
N ILE A 27 15.72 -95.16 -54.64
CA ILE A 27 16.53 -95.87 -55.66
C ILE A 27 17.67 -94.96 -56.17
N SER A 28 18.86 -95.11 -55.58
CA SER A 28 20.10 -94.90 -56.33
C SER A 28 20.31 -96.08 -57.32
N PRO A 29 21.05 -95.89 -58.43
CA PRO A 29 21.28 -96.96 -59.38
C PRO A 29 21.88 -98.19 -58.67
N PRO A 30 21.38 -99.41 -58.94
CA PRO A 30 21.83 -100.62 -58.26
C PRO A 30 23.32 -100.92 -58.53
N LYS A 31 23.91 -100.27 -59.55
CA LYS A 31 25.33 -100.30 -59.84
C LYS A 31 25.85 -98.93 -60.25
N ILE A 32 27.01 -98.55 -59.74
CA ILE A 32 27.79 -97.40 -60.22
C ILE A 32 29.09 -97.97 -60.82
N ALA A 33 29.37 -97.66 -62.09
CA ALA A 33 30.54 -98.18 -62.83
C ALA A 33 30.72 -99.73 -62.75
N GLY A 34 29.62 -100.48 -62.67
CA GLY A 34 29.61 -101.95 -62.66
C GLY A 34 29.74 -102.62 -61.29
N ARG A 35 29.92 -101.88 -60.18
CA ARG A 35 29.96 -102.42 -58.80
C ARG A 35 28.64 -102.18 -58.06
N GLU A 36 28.30 -103.06 -57.12
CA GLU A 36 27.12 -102.88 -56.25
C GLU A 36 27.27 -101.62 -55.40
N ASN A 37 26.23 -100.78 -55.39
CA ASN A 37 26.22 -99.49 -54.71
C ASN A 37 25.66 -99.61 -53.28
N ILE A 38 26.38 -99.06 -52.30
CA ILE A 38 25.85 -98.87 -50.93
C ILE A 38 25.24 -97.47 -50.86
N SER A 39 23.90 -97.38 -50.80
CA SER A 39 23.15 -96.12 -50.86
C SER A 39 22.34 -95.83 -49.60
N THR A 40 22.24 -94.55 -49.22
CA THR A 40 21.45 -94.02 -48.09
C THR A 40 20.66 -92.85 -48.58
N GLU A 41 19.53 -92.63 -47.94
CA GLU A 41 18.68 -91.49 -48.21
C GLU A 41 18.15 -90.93 -46.90
N PHE A 42 18.12 -89.61 -46.79
CA PHE A 42 17.42 -88.92 -45.71
C PHE A 42 16.87 -87.57 -46.19
N THR A 43 15.81 -87.12 -45.53
CA THR A 43 15.24 -85.80 -45.74
C THR A 43 15.70 -84.89 -44.61
N LEU A 44 16.19 -83.70 -44.95
CA LEU A 44 16.45 -82.64 -43.99
C LEU A 44 15.13 -82.18 -43.38
N THR A 45 15.08 -82.15 -42.06
CA THR A 45 13.85 -81.83 -41.33
C THR A 45 13.51 -80.34 -41.35
N ASN A 46 14.52 -79.48 -41.44
CA ASN A 46 14.36 -78.04 -41.56
C ASN A 46 14.61 -77.57 -43.00
N ASN A 47 14.07 -76.40 -43.32
CA ASN A 47 14.35 -75.74 -44.59
C ASN A 47 15.85 -75.41 -44.69
N VAL A 48 16.45 -75.73 -45.82
CA VAL A 48 17.80 -75.30 -46.16
C VAL A 48 17.73 -73.85 -46.61
N ILE A 49 18.27 -72.97 -45.76
CA ILE A 49 18.27 -71.53 -46.00
C ILE A 49 19.47 -71.20 -46.87
N VAL A 50 19.21 -70.64 -48.05
CA VAL A 50 20.25 -70.17 -48.98
C VAL A 50 20.32 -68.64 -49.00
N THR A 51 21.52 -68.10 -49.01
CA THR A 51 21.79 -66.66 -49.08
C THR A 51 22.33 -66.27 -50.46
N ASP A 52 22.36 -64.98 -50.78
CA ASP A 52 22.96 -64.47 -52.03
C ASP A 52 24.50 -64.40 -51.98
N ASP A 53 25.12 -64.78 -50.85
CA ASP A 53 26.58 -64.84 -50.68
C ASP A 53 27.23 -65.91 -51.59
N ASN A 54 28.56 -65.90 -51.68
CA ASN A 54 29.38 -66.83 -52.50
C ASN A 54 29.28 -68.32 -52.09
N MET A 55 28.40 -68.68 -51.16
CA MET A 55 28.12 -70.07 -50.80
C MET A 55 27.18 -70.71 -51.82
N THR A 56 27.51 -71.92 -52.26
CA THR A 56 26.70 -72.64 -53.23
C THR A 56 25.51 -73.33 -52.55
N VAL A 57 24.50 -73.75 -53.32
CA VAL A 57 23.32 -74.46 -52.78
C VAL A 57 23.75 -75.80 -52.18
N GLU A 58 24.68 -76.48 -52.83
CA GLU A 58 25.35 -77.72 -52.42
C GLU A 58 25.98 -77.58 -51.03
N GLU A 59 26.79 -76.54 -50.85
CA GLU A 59 27.48 -76.25 -49.60
C GLU A 59 26.47 -75.93 -48.48
N SER A 60 25.38 -75.24 -48.82
CA SER A 60 24.30 -74.93 -47.88
C SER A 60 23.56 -76.19 -47.41
N ILE A 61 23.19 -77.09 -48.34
CA ILE A 61 22.54 -78.38 -48.04
C ILE A 61 23.47 -79.25 -47.19
N PHE A 62 24.76 -79.29 -47.55
CA PHE A 62 25.75 -80.12 -46.87
C PHE A 62 26.01 -79.64 -45.44
N ASN A 63 26.18 -78.34 -45.24
CA ASN A 63 26.30 -77.74 -43.91
C ASN A 63 25.03 -77.96 -43.07
N HIS A 64 23.86 -77.89 -43.70
CA HIS A 64 22.60 -78.16 -43.01
C HIS A 64 22.49 -79.63 -42.57
N ALA A 65 22.86 -80.57 -43.45
CA ALA A 65 22.92 -82.00 -43.13
C ALA A 65 23.89 -82.33 -41.99
N LYS A 66 25.02 -81.62 -41.88
CA LYS A 66 25.91 -81.68 -40.72
C LYS A 66 25.23 -81.16 -39.46
N SER A 67 24.58 -80.00 -39.54
CA SER A 67 23.93 -79.37 -38.38
C SER A 67 22.81 -80.24 -37.77
N GLU A 68 22.10 -80.99 -38.60
CA GLU A 68 21.10 -81.98 -38.14
C GLU A 68 21.72 -83.32 -37.68
N GLY A 69 23.06 -83.45 -37.71
CA GLY A 69 23.77 -84.67 -37.35
C GLY A 69 23.57 -85.84 -38.32
N ARG A 70 23.10 -85.55 -39.54
CA ARG A 70 22.89 -86.57 -40.61
C ARG A 70 24.20 -86.96 -41.30
N ILE A 71 25.15 -86.02 -41.35
CA ILE A 71 26.52 -86.22 -41.86
C ILE A 71 27.52 -85.80 -40.78
N SER A 72 28.66 -86.49 -40.69
CA SER A 72 29.73 -86.13 -39.73
C SER A 72 30.25 -84.72 -39.98
N GLN A 73 30.51 -83.98 -38.90
CA GLN A 73 31.01 -82.60 -38.94
C GLN A 73 32.36 -82.49 -39.67
N ASP A 74 33.20 -83.53 -39.57
CA ASP A 74 34.57 -83.56 -40.10
C ASP A 74 34.65 -83.88 -41.61
N LEU A 75 33.53 -84.22 -42.26
CA LEU A 75 33.50 -84.51 -43.69
C LEU A 75 33.44 -83.21 -44.49
N SER A 76 34.22 -83.08 -45.55
CA SER A 76 34.16 -81.93 -46.46
C SER A 76 33.41 -82.30 -47.75
N LEU A 77 32.84 -81.31 -48.44
CA LEU A 77 32.03 -81.53 -49.64
C LEU A 77 32.88 -82.04 -50.82
N ASP A 78 34.18 -81.73 -50.84
CA ASP A 78 35.16 -82.17 -51.84
C ASP A 78 35.37 -83.70 -51.90
N PHE A 79 35.00 -84.43 -50.85
CA PHE A 79 34.96 -85.90 -50.85
C PHE A 79 33.81 -86.46 -51.69
N PHE A 80 32.87 -85.61 -52.11
CA PHE A 80 31.65 -86.00 -52.79
C PHE A 80 31.58 -85.42 -54.20
N GLU A 81 31.05 -86.22 -55.12
CA GLU A 81 30.65 -85.79 -56.44
C GLU A 81 29.14 -85.85 -56.58
N ILE A 82 28.53 -84.79 -57.09
CA ILE A 82 27.10 -84.74 -57.36
C ILE A 82 26.85 -85.44 -58.70
N THR A 83 26.17 -86.57 -58.65
CA THR A 83 25.86 -87.37 -59.85
C THR A 83 24.45 -87.16 -60.35
N ASP A 84 23.54 -86.71 -59.48
CA ASP A 84 22.15 -86.40 -59.81
C ASP A 84 21.60 -85.34 -58.85
N ALA A 85 20.62 -84.55 -59.30
CA ALA A 85 20.09 -83.42 -58.55
C ALA A 85 18.77 -82.87 -59.13
N GLU A 86 17.82 -82.53 -58.24
CA GLU A 86 16.62 -81.75 -58.57
C GLU A 86 16.60 -80.44 -57.77
N ASN A 87 16.27 -79.34 -58.44
CA ASN A 87 16.11 -78.00 -57.84
C ASN A 87 17.34 -77.50 -57.04
N MET A 88 18.55 -77.69 -57.58
CA MET A 88 19.83 -77.23 -57.01
C MET A 88 20.17 -75.76 -57.31
N VAL A 89 19.18 -74.92 -57.60
CA VAL A 89 19.37 -73.50 -57.86
C VAL A 89 18.75 -72.67 -56.74
N LYS A 90 19.34 -71.52 -56.43
CA LYS A 90 18.77 -70.60 -55.44
C LYS A 90 17.35 -70.19 -55.92
N PRO A 91 16.30 -70.28 -55.08
CA PRO A 91 14.97 -69.81 -55.45
C PRO A 91 14.98 -68.35 -55.94
N THR A 92 14.20 -68.03 -56.96
CA THR A 92 14.16 -66.68 -57.56
C THR A 92 13.50 -65.65 -56.66
N ALA A 93 12.49 -66.06 -55.89
CA ALA A 93 11.82 -65.24 -54.89
C ALA A 93 12.25 -65.69 -53.48
N ALA A 94 12.50 -64.71 -52.61
CA ALA A 94 12.76 -64.98 -51.21
C ALA A 94 11.54 -65.63 -50.53
N ASN A 95 11.77 -66.37 -49.45
CA ASN A 95 10.73 -67.02 -48.63
C ASN A 95 9.81 -68.00 -49.38
N THR A 96 10.14 -68.39 -50.62
CA THR A 96 9.35 -69.35 -51.40
C THR A 96 9.98 -70.75 -51.26
N PRO A 97 9.31 -71.72 -50.61
CA PRO A 97 9.85 -73.07 -50.42
C PRO A 97 9.88 -73.84 -51.73
N GLN A 98 11.02 -74.48 -52.02
CA GLN A 98 11.19 -75.36 -53.18
C GLN A 98 11.78 -76.70 -52.73
N ASN A 99 11.05 -77.78 -52.93
CA ASN A 99 11.56 -79.11 -52.64
C ASN A 99 12.58 -79.52 -53.70
N GLY A 100 13.67 -80.14 -53.27
CA GLY A 100 14.68 -80.69 -54.16
C GLY A 100 15.38 -81.88 -53.53
N ASP A 101 16.27 -82.47 -54.29
CA ASP A 101 17.14 -83.53 -53.83
C ASP A 101 18.52 -83.45 -54.50
N VAL A 102 19.51 -83.99 -53.81
CA VAL A 102 20.89 -84.08 -54.33
C VAL A 102 21.45 -85.45 -54.01
N VAL A 103 22.10 -86.06 -55.00
CA VAL A 103 22.77 -87.35 -54.85
C VAL A 103 24.27 -87.13 -54.82
N LEU A 104 24.85 -87.24 -53.62
CA LEU A 104 26.27 -87.14 -53.34
C LEU A 104 26.92 -88.53 -53.39
N THR A 105 27.91 -88.73 -54.24
CA THR A 105 28.66 -89.99 -54.35
C THR A 105 30.08 -89.85 -53.82
N VAL A 106 30.56 -90.82 -53.05
CA VAL A 106 31.87 -90.75 -52.39
C VAL A 106 32.99 -91.16 -53.35
N ARG A 107 34.02 -90.31 -53.48
CA ARG A 107 35.27 -90.63 -54.19
C ARG A 107 36.27 -91.29 -53.24
N GLN A 108 36.92 -92.38 -53.68
CA GLN A 108 37.96 -93.07 -52.88
C GLN A 108 39.38 -92.64 -53.27
N ASP A 109 39.64 -92.46 -54.57
CA ASP A 109 40.92 -92.06 -55.18
C ASP A 109 40.66 -91.66 -56.66
N GLU A 110 41.57 -90.94 -57.34
CA GLU A 110 41.41 -90.55 -58.76
C GLU A 110 41.24 -91.77 -59.70
N ASP A 111 41.78 -92.94 -59.30
CA ASP A 111 41.77 -94.18 -60.09
C ASP A 111 40.71 -95.22 -59.66
N ILE A 112 39.96 -94.98 -58.58
CA ILE A 112 38.94 -95.92 -58.06
C ILE A 112 37.57 -95.25 -58.07
N PRO A 113 36.63 -95.67 -58.95
CA PRO A 113 35.51 -94.81 -59.30
C PRO A 113 34.58 -94.44 -58.13
N TYR A 114 33.95 -95.37 -57.40
CA TYR A 114 32.91 -95.03 -56.40
C TYR A 114 32.67 -96.17 -55.39
N ILE A 115 32.34 -95.85 -54.13
CA ILE A 115 31.99 -96.86 -53.09
C ILE A 115 30.60 -96.68 -52.46
N GLY A 116 29.95 -95.51 -52.60
CA GLY A 116 28.60 -95.32 -52.06
C GLY A 116 27.96 -93.98 -52.44
N SER A 117 26.63 -93.90 -52.28
CA SER A 117 25.84 -92.70 -52.57
C SER A 117 24.93 -92.27 -51.41
N ILE A 118 24.74 -90.96 -51.27
CA ILE A 118 23.87 -90.32 -50.29
C ILE A 118 22.88 -89.44 -51.05
N THR A 119 21.60 -89.80 -51.01
CA THR A 119 20.52 -88.93 -51.49
C THR A 119 20.02 -88.07 -50.34
N ILE A 120 20.10 -86.75 -50.48
CA ILE A 120 19.59 -85.80 -49.50
C ILE A 120 18.37 -85.11 -50.11
N ARG A 121 17.20 -85.30 -49.52
CA ARG A 121 16.02 -84.49 -49.85
C ARG A 121 15.97 -83.25 -48.96
N PHE A 122 15.60 -82.13 -49.52
CA PHE A 122 15.58 -80.86 -48.80
C PHE A 122 14.49 -79.94 -49.33
N THR A 123 14.15 -78.93 -48.54
CA THR A 123 13.32 -77.81 -48.98
C THR A 123 14.18 -76.55 -48.93
N LEU A 124 14.48 -75.96 -50.08
CA LEU A 124 15.23 -74.70 -50.18
C LEU A 124 14.32 -73.52 -49.91
N VAL A 125 14.84 -72.57 -49.15
CA VAL A 125 14.23 -71.25 -48.98
C VAL A 125 15.32 -70.19 -49.17
N LYS A 126 15.12 -69.27 -50.12
CA LYS A 126 16.00 -68.11 -50.26
C LYS A 126 15.71 -67.10 -49.16
N LYS A 127 16.76 -66.62 -48.50
CA LYS A 127 16.70 -65.57 -47.48
C LYS A 127 16.31 -64.22 -48.10
N LEU A 128 15.34 -63.53 -47.53
CA LEU A 128 14.99 -62.15 -47.90
C LEU A 128 16.03 -61.19 -47.32
N SER A 129 16.59 -60.30 -48.15
CA SER A 129 17.46 -59.20 -47.71
C SER A 129 16.96 -57.88 -48.31
N MET A 130 16.61 -56.92 -47.44
CA MET A 130 16.04 -55.62 -47.86
C MET A 130 16.71 -54.46 -47.13
N ASP A 131 16.89 -53.33 -47.80
CA ASP A 131 17.30 -52.05 -47.19
C ASP A 131 16.07 -51.22 -46.80
N ILE A 132 15.85 -51.08 -45.48
CA ILE A 132 14.70 -50.37 -44.90
C ILE A 132 14.98 -48.88 -44.65
N SER A 133 16.17 -48.37 -45.00
CA SER A 133 16.49 -46.94 -44.88
C SER A 133 15.54 -46.10 -45.73
N GLN A 134 14.88 -45.11 -45.11
CA GLN A 134 13.93 -44.24 -45.80
C GLN A 134 13.74 -42.92 -45.05
N THR A 135 13.26 -41.90 -45.76
CA THR A 135 12.87 -40.61 -45.18
C THR A 135 11.38 -40.40 -45.35
N VAL A 136 10.67 -40.18 -44.24
CA VAL A 136 9.24 -39.89 -44.18
C VAL A 136 9.05 -38.41 -43.87
N ASN A 137 8.31 -37.70 -44.70
CA ASN A 137 8.01 -36.27 -44.48
C ASN A 137 6.55 -36.12 -44.06
N LEU A 138 6.31 -35.76 -42.79
CA LEU A 138 4.98 -35.48 -42.26
C LEU A 138 4.67 -34.00 -42.44
N LYS A 139 3.65 -33.69 -43.27
CA LYS A 139 3.37 -32.31 -43.71
C LYS A 139 2.64 -31.45 -42.67
N ASN A 140 1.98 -32.07 -41.68
CA ASN A 140 1.21 -31.35 -40.67
C ASN A 140 2.14 -30.70 -39.63
N VAL A 141 1.69 -29.57 -39.07
CA VAL A 141 2.30 -29.01 -37.86
C VAL A 141 1.71 -29.76 -36.67
N TRP A 142 2.58 -30.33 -35.86
CA TRP A 142 2.22 -31.10 -34.68
C TRP A 142 2.23 -30.19 -33.46
N ASP A 143 1.06 -30.05 -32.83
CA ASP A 143 0.99 -29.41 -31.53
C ASP A 143 1.45 -30.39 -30.45
N VAL A 144 2.65 -30.17 -29.94
CA VAL A 144 3.28 -31.06 -28.96
C VAL A 144 2.96 -30.66 -27.51
N THR A 145 2.13 -29.64 -27.31
CA THR A 145 1.75 -29.13 -25.98
C THR A 145 0.93 -30.13 -25.16
N LYS A 146 0.20 -31.03 -25.84
CA LYS A 146 -0.68 -32.02 -25.19
C LYS A 146 0.06 -33.21 -24.57
N TYR A 147 1.34 -33.43 -24.92
CA TYR A 147 2.09 -34.61 -24.47
C TYR A 147 2.90 -34.27 -23.22
N GLU A 148 2.84 -35.14 -22.22
CA GLU A 148 3.62 -34.97 -20.98
C GLU A 148 5.04 -35.51 -21.11
N ASN A 149 5.25 -36.48 -22.01
CA ASN A 149 6.53 -37.12 -22.28
C ASN A 149 6.73 -37.34 -23.78
N VAL A 150 7.98 -37.62 -24.16
CA VAL A 150 8.36 -37.80 -25.57
C VAL A 150 7.83 -39.13 -26.14
N GLU A 151 7.63 -40.14 -25.30
CA GLU A 151 7.22 -41.49 -25.72
C GLU A 151 5.79 -41.50 -26.30
N GLU A 152 4.86 -40.78 -25.69
CA GLU A 152 3.50 -40.60 -26.21
C GLU A 152 3.49 -39.92 -27.58
N LEU A 153 4.35 -38.92 -27.76
CA LEU A 153 4.52 -38.22 -29.02
C LEU A 153 5.15 -39.12 -30.08
N TYR A 154 6.12 -39.95 -29.71
CA TYR A 154 6.69 -40.96 -30.61
C TYR A 154 5.65 -41.95 -31.11
N ASN A 155 4.77 -42.45 -30.23
CA ASN A 155 3.71 -43.37 -30.62
C ASN A 155 2.72 -42.75 -31.62
N ASP A 156 2.29 -41.50 -31.40
CA ASP A 156 1.35 -40.80 -32.31
C ASP A 156 2.02 -40.50 -33.67
N ILE A 157 3.28 -40.05 -33.67
CA ILE A 157 4.06 -39.87 -34.90
C ILE A 157 4.21 -41.20 -35.65
N TRP A 158 4.51 -42.29 -34.93
CA TRP A 158 4.67 -43.62 -35.50
C TRP A 158 3.39 -44.07 -36.20
N GLU A 159 2.23 -43.98 -35.53
CA GLU A 159 0.94 -44.36 -36.09
C GLU A 159 0.65 -43.63 -37.43
N LYS A 160 0.96 -42.33 -37.51
CA LYS A 160 0.78 -41.57 -38.76
C LYS A 160 1.82 -41.91 -39.83
N ALA A 161 3.03 -42.28 -39.45
CA ALA A 161 4.11 -42.51 -40.40
C ALA A 161 4.09 -43.90 -41.03
N VAL A 162 3.60 -44.92 -40.34
CA VAL A 162 3.53 -46.33 -40.81
C VAL A 162 2.87 -46.45 -42.19
N GLY A 163 1.83 -45.66 -42.46
CA GLY A 163 1.15 -45.66 -43.76
C GLY A 163 2.00 -45.18 -44.95
N SER A 164 3.19 -44.64 -44.69
CA SER A 164 4.13 -44.14 -45.71
C SER A 164 5.38 -45.00 -45.87
N PHE A 165 5.47 -46.15 -45.18
CA PHE A 165 6.64 -47.01 -45.24
C PHE A 165 6.71 -47.78 -46.57
N LYS A 166 7.93 -48.07 -47.04
CA LYS A 166 8.16 -49.01 -48.14
C LYS A 166 7.47 -50.35 -47.85
N PRO A 167 6.91 -51.05 -48.87
CA PRO A 167 6.34 -52.38 -48.68
C PRO A 167 7.28 -53.34 -47.95
N GLU A 168 6.73 -54.22 -47.11
CA GLU A 168 7.46 -55.25 -46.35
C GLU A 168 8.42 -54.71 -45.26
N THR A 169 8.48 -53.40 -45.04
CA THR A 169 9.15 -52.80 -43.86
C THR A 169 8.43 -53.24 -42.57
N PRO A 170 9.16 -53.66 -41.51
CA PRO A 170 8.55 -53.90 -40.20
C PRO A 170 7.82 -52.66 -39.70
N ILE A 171 6.53 -52.81 -39.35
CA ILE A 171 5.66 -51.72 -38.89
C ILE A 171 5.52 -51.65 -37.36
N ASP A 172 6.01 -52.69 -36.67
CA ASP A 172 5.98 -52.75 -35.22
C ASP A 172 7.04 -51.82 -34.63
N ILE A 173 6.61 -50.90 -33.76
CA ILE A 173 7.47 -49.87 -33.17
C ILE A 173 8.60 -50.48 -32.35
N GLU A 174 8.38 -51.65 -31.73
CA GLU A 174 9.37 -52.32 -30.88
C GLU A 174 10.61 -52.79 -31.65
N THR A 175 10.52 -52.86 -32.98
CA THR A 175 11.60 -53.26 -33.89
C THR A 175 12.59 -52.12 -34.19
N TYR A 176 12.34 -50.94 -33.62
CA TYR A 176 13.17 -49.77 -33.74
C TYR A 176 13.46 -49.13 -32.38
N ASP A 177 14.63 -48.52 -32.26
CA ASP A 177 15.00 -47.64 -31.17
C ASP A 177 14.82 -46.19 -31.65
N ILE A 178 13.83 -45.50 -31.10
CA ILE A 178 13.46 -44.13 -31.52
C ILE A 178 14.28 -43.10 -30.73
N SER A 179 14.84 -42.12 -31.43
CA SER A 179 15.64 -41.05 -30.84
C SER A 179 15.70 -39.80 -31.73
N GLY A 180 16.44 -38.78 -31.30
CA GLY A 180 16.76 -37.59 -32.12
C GLY A 180 15.86 -36.38 -31.88
N PHE A 181 14.87 -36.50 -31.00
CA PHE A 181 13.96 -35.42 -30.68
C PHE A 181 13.61 -35.39 -29.19
N ASP A 182 13.74 -34.24 -28.56
CA ASP A 182 13.24 -33.94 -27.22
C ASP A 182 12.12 -32.89 -27.32
N LEU A 183 11.19 -32.89 -26.36
CA LEU A 183 10.17 -31.84 -26.28
C LEU A 183 10.83 -30.44 -26.28
N PRO A 184 10.31 -29.49 -27.08
CA PRO A 184 10.98 -28.23 -27.34
C PRO A 184 11.09 -27.37 -26.07
N SER A 185 12.24 -26.72 -25.90
CA SER A 185 12.48 -25.70 -24.89
C SER A 185 12.11 -24.28 -25.35
N VAL A 186 11.86 -24.12 -26.66
CA VAL A 186 11.41 -22.87 -27.28
C VAL A 186 9.92 -23.00 -27.61
N TYR A 187 9.11 -22.13 -27.00
CA TYR A 187 7.65 -22.14 -27.12
C TYR A 187 7.16 -21.11 -28.14
N ASN A 188 5.89 -21.24 -28.53
CA ASN A 188 5.10 -20.30 -29.33
C ASN A 188 5.69 -20.04 -30.73
N THR A 189 6.52 -20.97 -31.22
CA THR A 189 7.20 -20.87 -32.51
C THR A 189 7.17 -22.23 -33.20
N LYS A 190 6.93 -22.22 -34.51
CA LYS A 190 7.01 -23.42 -35.35
C LYS A 190 8.47 -23.83 -35.53
N LEU A 191 8.80 -25.08 -35.18
CA LEU A 191 10.15 -25.62 -35.26
C LEU A 191 10.20 -26.81 -36.22
N PRO A 192 11.13 -26.84 -37.18
CA PRO A 192 11.42 -28.03 -37.95
C PRO A 192 12.21 -29.03 -37.10
N VAL A 193 11.82 -30.29 -37.14
CA VAL A 193 12.42 -31.36 -36.32
C VAL A 193 12.67 -32.60 -37.17
N THR A 194 13.77 -33.28 -36.86
CA THR A 194 14.11 -34.58 -37.43
C THR A 194 14.18 -35.62 -36.32
N MET A 195 13.42 -36.69 -36.46
CA MET A 195 13.42 -37.86 -35.57
C MET A 195 14.02 -39.06 -36.32
N PHE A 196 14.67 -39.96 -35.58
CA PHE A 196 15.30 -41.16 -36.11
C PHE A 196 14.71 -42.41 -35.45
N ALA A 197 14.36 -43.42 -36.24
CA ALA A 197 14.08 -44.76 -35.75
C ALA A 197 15.16 -45.70 -36.27
N GLU A 198 16.07 -46.10 -35.39
CA GLU A 198 17.17 -47.00 -35.69
C GLU A 198 16.71 -48.45 -35.58
N TYR A 199 16.97 -49.26 -36.59
CA TYR A 199 16.52 -50.65 -36.59
C TYR A 199 17.33 -51.50 -35.60
N ASN A 200 16.64 -52.12 -34.62
CA ASN A 200 17.30 -52.86 -33.53
C ASN A 200 17.43 -54.37 -33.78
N GLY A 201 17.06 -54.84 -34.98
CA GLY A 201 17.26 -56.24 -35.38
C GLY A 201 16.19 -57.22 -34.90
N LYS A 202 15.21 -56.82 -34.08
CA LYS A 202 14.21 -57.73 -33.52
C LYS A 202 13.26 -58.35 -34.54
N ALA A 203 13.07 -57.72 -35.70
CA ALA A 203 12.26 -58.27 -36.79
C ALA A 203 13.01 -59.32 -37.63
N ASN A 204 14.30 -59.54 -37.40
CA ASN A 204 15.08 -60.51 -38.15
C ASN A 204 14.64 -61.94 -37.79
N THR A 205 14.45 -62.76 -38.80
CA THR A 205 14.18 -64.19 -38.67
C THR A 205 15.23 -64.98 -39.46
N PRO A 206 15.33 -66.31 -39.28
CA PRO A 206 16.24 -67.12 -40.09
C PRO A 206 16.05 -66.92 -41.61
N THR A 207 14.83 -66.60 -42.05
CA THR A 207 14.46 -66.46 -43.47
C THR A 207 14.32 -65.02 -43.95
N SER A 208 14.29 -64.01 -43.06
CA SER A 208 14.24 -62.58 -43.41
C SER A 208 15.25 -61.77 -42.62
N LEU A 209 16.10 -61.00 -43.32
CA LEU A 209 17.09 -60.14 -42.70
C LEU A 209 17.00 -58.73 -43.28
N PHE A 210 16.76 -57.76 -42.42
CA PHE A 210 16.66 -56.36 -42.81
C PHE A 210 18.03 -55.69 -42.62
N SER A 211 18.36 -54.82 -43.57
CA SER A 211 19.57 -54.01 -43.62
C SER A 211 19.18 -52.54 -43.76
N GLY A 212 20.10 -51.63 -43.52
CA GLY A 212 19.77 -50.21 -43.38
C GLY A 212 19.61 -49.82 -41.92
N THR A 213 20.08 -48.62 -41.59
CA THR A 213 20.29 -48.23 -40.19
C THR A 213 19.20 -47.34 -39.64
N ILE A 214 18.56 -46.46 -40.43
CA ILE A 214 17.69 -45.41 -39.85
C ILE A 214 16.50 -45.08 -40.77
N ILE A 215 15.28 -45.09 -40.21
CA ILE A 215 14.13 -44.36 -40.77
C ILE A 215 14.19 -42.93 -40.23
N THR A 216 14.25 -41.94 -41.11
CA THR A 216 14.28 -40.51 -40.74
C THR A 216 12.91 -39.87 -40.93
N PHE A 217 12.36 -39.26 -39.89
CA PHE A 217 11.10 -38.52 -39.96
C PHE A 217 11.38 -37.03 -39.90
N ASN A 218 10.94 -36.29 -40.92
CA ASN A 218 10.93 -34.83 -40.89
C ASN A 218 9.52 -34.34 -40.62
N LEU A 219 9.35 -33.51 -39.60
CA LEU A 219 8.08 -32.89 -39.24
C LEU A 219 8.28 -31.45 -38.76
N ASN A 220 7.18 -30.71 -38.63
CA ASN A 220 7.19 -29.43 -37.93
C ASN A 220 6.38 -29.57 -36.64
N ILE A 221 6.90 -29.03 -35.55
CA ILE A 221 6.20 -28.99 -34.27
C ILE A 221 5.94 -27.56 -33.82
N ILE A 222 5.01 -27.39 -32.89
CA ILE A 222 4.81 -26.16 -32.13
C ILE A 222 4.38 -26.53 -30.71
N SER A 223 4.81 -25.75 -29.72
CA SER A 223 4.36 -25.90 -28.34
C SER A 223 3.91 -24.54 -27.81
N TYR A 224 2.71 -24.46 -27.27
CA TYR A 224 2.10 -23.24 -26.76
C TYR A 224 2.22 -23.17 -25.24
N ARG A 225 2.90 -22.12 -24.76
CA ARG A 225 3.10 -21.89 -23.33
C ARG A 225 2.87 -20.43 -22.97
N ALA A 226 2.00 -20.19 -21.99
CA ALA A 226 1.76 -18.89 -21.38
C ALA A 226 2.43 -18.85 -20.01
N ILE A 227 3.20 -17.80 -19.74
CA ILE A 227 3.76 -17.55 -18.40
C ILE A 227 3.08 -16.31 -17.81
N ILE A 228 2.39 -16.47 -16.68
CA ILE A 228 1.52 -15.43 -16.09
C ILE A 228 2.00 -15.04 -14.71
N ASN A 229 2.04 -13.73 -14.44
CA ASN A 229 2.24 -13.19 -13.10
C ASN A 229 1.14 -12.15 -12.83
N LEU A 230 -0.04 -12.62 -12.41
CA LEU A 230 -1.20 -11.78 -12.18
C LEU A 230 -1.20 -11.22 -10.76
N LYS A 231 -1.25 -9.90 -10.60
CA LYS A 231 -1.37 -9.24 -9.29
C LYS A 231 -2.79 -8.75 -9.06
N LEU A 232 -3.47 -9.30 -8.05
CA LEU A 232 -4.83 -8.89 -7.65
C LEU A 232 -4.78 -7.70 -6.69
N GLN A 233 -5.69 -6.75 -6.90
CA GLN A 233 -5.91 -5.59 -5.99
C GLN A 233 -7.25 -5.63 -5.25
N GLN A 234 -8.18 -6.50 -5.67
CA GLN A 234 -9.51 -6.63 -5.10
C GLN A 234 -9.59 -7.87 -4.21
N ASN A 235 -10.49 -7.85 -3.23
CA ASN A 235 -10.78 -8.99 -2.35
C ASN A 235 -12.09 -9.64 -2.75
N ASN A 236 -12.17 -10.98 -2.63
CA ASN A 236 -13.37 -11.77 -2.87
C ASN A 236 -13.89 -11.55 -4.30
N LEU A 237 -12.99 -11.68 -5.26
CA LEU A 237 -13.37 -11.69 -6.67
C LEU A 237 -14.29 -12.88 -6.90
N ASP A 238 -15.37 -12.65 -7.65
CA ASP A 238 -16.16 -13.76 -8.16
C ASP A 238 -15.23 -14.67 -9.00
N PRO A 239 -15.32 -16.00 -8.86
CA PRO A 239 -14.46 -16.93 -9.61
C PRO A 239 -14.43 -16.64 -11.11
N THR A 240 -15.57 -16.26 -11.72
CA THR A 240 -15.63 -15.95 -13.16
C THR A 240 -14.77 -14.74 -13.53
N LEU A 241 -14.76 -13.70 -12.70
CA LEU A 241 -13.92 -12.51 -12.90
C LEU A 241 -12.43 -12.84 -12.75
N LEU A 242 -12.08 -13.77 -11.85
CA LEU A 242 -10.72 -14.25 -11.71
C LEU A 242 -10.27 -15.01 -12.96
N TYR A 243 -11.11 -15.88 -13.50
CA TYR A 243 -10.82 -16.63 -14.73
C TYR A 243 -10.64 -15.68 -15.92
N ASP A 244 -11.49 -14.67 -16.06
CA ASP A 244 -11.35 -13.62 -17.07
C ASP A 244 -10.02 -12.88 -16.97
N LEU A 245 -9.59 -12.51 -15.75
CA LEU A 245 -8.31 -11.83 -15.53
C LEU A 245 -7.12 -12.72 -15.88
N VAL A 246 -7.14 -13.99 -15.47
CA VAL A 246 -6.11 -14.97 -15.82
C VAL A 246 -6.05 -15.14 -17.34
N TRP A 247 -7.19 -15.31 -17.99
CA TRP A 247 -7.22 -15.51 -19.44
C TRP A 247 -6.83 -14.27 -20.24
N LYS A 248 -7.14 -13.08 -19.73
CA LYS A 248 -6.66 -11.83 -20.31
C LYS A 248 -5.13 -11.75 -20.29
N GLU A 249 -4.48 -12.22 -19.23
CA GLU A 249 -3.01 -12.32 -19.17
C GLU A 249 -2.47 -13.42 -20.08
N VAL A 250 -3.15 -14.57 -20.18
CA VAL A 250 -2.85 -15.60 -21.19
C VAL A 250 -2.82 -14.96 -22.58
N LYS A 251 -3.92 -14.30 -22.98
CA LYS A 251 -4.07 -13.77 -24.35
C LYS A 251 -3.06 -12.69 -24.69
N GLN A 252 -2.59 -11.91 -23.70
CA GLN A 252 -1.53 -10.92 -23.90
C GLN A 252 -0.20 -11.54 -24.37
N GLN A 253 0.13 -12.77 -23.96
CA GLN A 253 1.33 -13.48 -24.42
C GLN A 253 1.24 -13.92 -25.90
N PHE A 254 0.05 -13.87 -26.48
CA PHE A 254 -0.27 -14.34 -27.83
C PHE A 254 -1.04 -13.27 -28.62
N SER A 255 -0.71 -11.99 -28.45
CA SER A 255 -1.43 -10.88 -29.06
C SER A 255 -1.52 -10.99 -30.59
N ASP A 256 -0.49 -11.55 -31.22
CA ASP A 256 -0.35 -11.65 -32.67
C ASP A 256 -0.80 -13.00 -33.23
N ASP A 257 -1.17 -13.95 -32.36
CA ASP A 257 -1.62 -15.29 -32.75
C ASP A 257 -3.16 -15.37 -32.74
N HIS A 258 -3.76 -15.40 -33.93
CA HIS A 258 -5.21 -15.55 -34.09
C HIS A 258 -5.72 -16.97 -33.82
N GLY A 259 -4.83 -17.97 -33.68
CA GLY A 259 -5.17 -19.34 -33.34
C GLY A 259 -5.47 -19.57 -31.85
N VAL A 260 -5.19 -18.57 -31.01
CA VAL A 260 -5.53 -18.58 -29.57
C VAL A 260 -6.79 -17.74 -29.34
N SER A 261 -7.86 -18.34 -28.82
CA SER A 261 -9.11 -17.60 -28.56
C SER A 261 -8.97 -16.60 -27.41
N SER A 262 -9.71 -15.50 -27.52
CA SER A 262 -9.86 -14.51 -26.44
C SER A 262 -10.86 -14.93 -25.38
N ASP A 263 -11.71 -15.93 -25.65
CA ASP A 263 -12.65 -16.49 -24.67
C ASP A 263 -12.05 -17.75 -24.06
N TYR A 264 -12.06 -17.85 -22.74
CA TYR A 264 -11.53 -19.01 -22.04
C TYR A 264 -12.49 -20.21 -22.09
N ASN A 265 -13.79 -19.99 -22.34
CA ASN A 265 -14.79 -21.04 -22.43
C ASN A 265 -14.64 -21.92 -23.68
N ASP A 266 -13.91 -21.43 -24.68
CA ASP A 266 -13.46 -22.18 -25.85
C ASP A 266 -12.41 -23.26 -25.51
N TYR A 267 -11.95 -23.30 -24.26
CA TYR A 267 -11.05 -24.29 -23.73
C TYR A 267 -11.69 -25.02 -22.57
N GLN A 268 -11.46 -26.33 -22.51
CA GLN A 268 -11.65 -27.13 -21.33
C GLN A 268 -10.44 -26.96 -20.41
N VAL A 269 -10.67 -26.31 -19.27
CA VAL A 269 -9.69 -26.05 -18.21
C VAL A 269 -10.29 -26.47 -16.86
N GLU A 270 -9.49 -27.10 -16.01
CA GLU A 270 -9.87 -27.40 -14.63
C GLU A 270 -9.72 -26.14 -13.76
N TRP A 271 -10.72 -25.26 -13.83
CA TRP A 271 -10.70 -23.98 -13.14
C TRP A 271 -10.79 -24.09 -11.60
N SER A 272 -11.10 -25.27 -11.05
CA SER A 272 -11.17 -25.49 -9.61
C SER A 272 -9.85 -25.21 -8.88
N ASP A 273 -8.72 -25.30 -9.58
CA ASP A 273 -7.40 -25.04 -9.02
C ASP A 273 -6.97 -23.56 -9.16
N VAL A 274 -7.72 -22.78 -9.94
CA VAL A 274 -7.48 -21.34 -10.15
C VAL A 274 -8.25 -20.56 -9.07
N ILE A 275 -7.72 -20.62 -7.85
CA ILE A 275 -8.32 -19.96 -6.69
C ILE A 275 -7.64 -18.63 -6.38
N GLU A 276 -8.42 -17.67 -5.90
CA GLU A 276 -7.90 -16.42 -5.35
C GLU A 276 -6.98 -16.75 -4.16
N PRO A 277 -5.71 -16.31 -4.18
CA PRO A 277 -4.83 -16.52 -3.03
C PRO A 277 -5.28 -15.72 -1.82
N ASP A 278 -4.92 -16.23 -0.64
CA ASP A 278 -5.02 -15.46 0.59
C ASP A 278 -4.20 -14.16 0.49
N ILE A 279 -4.59 -13.15 1.27
CA ILE A 279 -3.86 -11.88 1.30
C ILE A 279 -2.44 -12.10 1.84
N GLY A 280 -1.45 -11.60 1.10
CA GLY A 280 -0.02 -11.80 1.35
C GLY A 280 0.52 -13.13 0.78
N GLY A 281 -0.32 -13.91 0.11
CA GLY A 281 0.00 -15.21 -0.46
C GLY A 281 0.06 -15.22 -1.99
N ASN A 282 0.26 -16.43 -2.53
CA ASN A 282 0.20 -16.71 -3.95
C ASN A 282 -0.51 -18.04 -4.22
N THR A 283 -1.10 -18.15 -5.41
CA THR A 283 -1.64 -19.40 -5.97
C THR A 283 -0.80 -19.72 -7.20
N GLN A 284 -0.21 -20.91 -7.23
CA GLN A 284 0.50 -21.38 -8.41
C GLN A 284 -0.49 -21.79 -9.50
N LEU A 285 -0.21 -21.37 -10.73
CA LEU A 285 -0.90 -21.82 -11.93
C LEU A 285 -0.04 -22.86 -12.63
N ASN A 286 -0.63 -24.01 -12.93
CA ASN A 286 -0.06 -25.03 -13.81
C ASN A 286 -1.20 -25.90 -14.33
N PHE A 287 -1.73 -25.56 -15.51
CA PHE A 287 -2.79 -26.34 -16.13
C PHE A 287 -2.64 -26.42 -17.65
N LEU A 288 -3.25 -27.45 -18.24
CA LEU A 288 -3.38 -27.61 -19.67
C LEU A 288 -4.78 -27.18 -20.10
N ALA A 289 -4.85 -26.16 -20.97
CA ALA A 289 -6.08 -25.75 -21.63
C ALA A 289 -6.26 -26.57 -22.91
N THR A 290 -7.30 -27.39 -22.96
CA THR A 290 -7.62 -28.25 -24.11
C THR A 290 -8.70 -27.59 -24.96
N PRO A 291 -8.50 -27.38 -26.27
CA PRO A 291 -9.52 -26.75 -27.11
C PRO A 291 -10.77 -27.64 -27.19
N ASN A 292 -11.96 -27.06 -27.01
CA ASN A 292 -13.25 -27.77 -27.13
C ASN A 292 -14.04 -27.37 -28.39
N ASN A 293 -13.54 -26.38 -29.14
CA ASN A 293 -14.13 -25.82 -30.35
C ASN A 293 -13.33 -26.29 -31.58
N GLU A 294 -14.01 -26.77 -32.62
CA GLU A 294 -13.38 -27.29 -33.84
C GLU A 294 -12.57 -26.24 -34.61
N ASN A 295 -12.79 -24.94 -34.37
CA ASN A 295 -12.04 -23.85 -35.01
C ASN A 295 -10.77 -23.44 -34.24
N ILE A 296 -10.52 -24.04 -33.08
CA ILE A 296 -9.39 -23.74 -32.21
C ILE A 296 -8.54 -25.00 -32.14
N HIS A 297 -7.33 -24.91 -32.69
CA HIS A 297 -6.54 -26.10 -33.01
C HIS A 297 -5.36 -26.33 -32.07
N HIS A 298 -5.26 -25.54 -30.99
CA HIS A 298 -4.05 -25.49 -30.18
C HIS A 298 -4.34 -25.75 -28.70
N TYR A 299 -3.63 -26.73 -28.15
CA TYR A 299 -3.50 -26.94 -26.71
C TYR A 299 -2.63 -25.84 -26.13
N MET A 300 -2.80 -25.50 -24.85
CA MET A 300 -1.99 -24.46 -24.21
C MET A 300 -1.63 -24.82 -22.78
N ARG A 301 -0.34 -24.78 -22.45
CA ARG A 301 0.11 -24.88 -21.06
C ARG A 301 0.19 -23.48 -20.45
N VAL A 302 -0.46 -23.29 -19.30
CA VAL A 302 -0.41 -22.04 -18.54
C VAL A 302 0.34 -22.30 -17.25
N ASP A 303 1.45 -21.59 -17.06
CA ASP A 303 2.27 -21.65 -15.86
C ASP A 303 2.42 -20.27 -15.24
N GLY A 304 2.54 -20.19 -13.91
CA GLY A 304 2.82 -18.93 -13.25
C GLY A 304 2.21 -18.80 -11.87
N PHE A 305 1.89 -17.57 -11.50
CA PHE A 305 1.35 -17.27 -10.18
C PHE A 305 0.30 -16.16 -10.22
N ILE A 306 -0.71 -16.30 -9.36
CA ILE A 306 -1.59 -15.23 -8.93
C ILE A 306 -1.06 -14.74 -7.58
N PHE A 307 -0.81 -13.44 -7.45
CA PHE A 307 -0.33 -12.81 -6.23
C PHE A 307 -1.37 -11.85 -5.67
N LYS A 308 -1.44 -11.76 -4.35
CA LYS A 308 -2.28 -10.79 -3.67
C LYS A 308 -1.49 -10.12 -2.55
N ASP A 309 -0.94 -8.95 -2.84
CA ASP A 309 -0.06 -8.25 -1.91
C ASP A 309 -0.82 -7.61 -0.76
N GLN A 310 -0.20 -7.57 0.42
CA GLN A 310 -0.66 -6.74 1.53
C GLN A 310 -0.44 -5.25 1.21
N ILE A 311 -1.38 -4.40 1.63
CA ILE A 311 -1.25 -2.95 1.55
C ILE A 311 -0.26 -2.50 2.63
N GLU A 312 0.88 -1.94 2.20
CA GLU A 312 1.89 -1.42 3.11
C GLU A 312 1.51 -0.02 3.59
N LEU A 313 1.34 0.12 4.90
CA LEU A 313 0.99 1.40 5.52
C LEU A 313 2.22 2.32 5.57
N PRO A 314 2.05 3.63 5.36
CA PRO A 314 3.14 4.58 5.50
C PRO A 314 3.61 4.61 6.95
N SER A 315 4.93 4.45 7.14
CA SER A 315 5.54 4.35 8.47
C SER A 315 5.39 5.62 9.32
N THR A 316 5.20 6.78 8.69
CA THR A 316 4.93 8.05 9.38
C THR A 316 3.93 8.89 8.60
N ILE A 317 2.94 9.43 9.31
CA ILE A 317 1.92 10.35 8.79
C ILE A 317 2.01 11.65 9.60
N GLU A 318 2.23 12.77 8.92
CA GLU A 318 2.19 14.09 9.55
C GLU A 318 0.81 14.73 9.35
N LEU A 319 0.07 14.89 10.44
CA LEU A 319 -1.21 15.57 10.44
C LEU A 319 -0.97 17.08 10.34
N SER A 320 -1.48 17.68 9.26
CA SER A 320 -1.46 19.13 9.06
C SER A 320 -2.48 19.88 9.91
N ILE A 321 -3.43 19.15 10.52
CA ILE A 321 -4.52 19.70 11.33
C ILE A 321 -4.13 19.60 12.80
N PRO A 322 -3.99 20.73 13.52
CA PRO A 322 -3.87 20.70 14.97
C PRO A 322 -5.18 20.23 15.61
N ILE A 323 -5.09 19.53 16.73
CA ILE A 323 -6.22 19.02 17.49
C ILE A 323 -6.44 19.95 18.68
N VAL A 324 -7.61 20.60 18.73
CA VAL A 324 -8.00 21.42 19.87
C VAL A 324 -8.31 20.52 21.06
N VAL A 325 -7.72 20.86 22.21
CA VAL A 325 -7.92 20.15 23.47
C VAL A 325 -8.17 21.11 24.62
N THR A 326 -8.98 20.70 25.59
CA THR A 326 -9.30 21.46 26.81
C THR A 326 -8.81 20.73 28.06
N GLN A 327 -8.71 21.39 29.21
CA GLN A 327 -8.28 20.75 30.46
C GLN A 327 -9.30 19.70 30.93
N GLN A 328 -10.59 19.90 30.61
CA GLN A 328 -11.65 18.94 30.93
C GLN A 328 -11.62 17.69 30.06
N GLU A 329 -11.15 17.81 28.82
CA GLU A 329 -10.95 16.68 27.91
C GLU A 329 -9.69 15.88 28.28
N ARG A 330 -8.92 16.25 29.31
CA ARG A 330 -7.71 15.52 29.67
C ARG A 330 -8.07 14.15 30.30
N PRO A 331 -7.78 12.99 29.65
CA PRO A 331 -7.10 12.77 28.36
C PRO A 331 -7.98 12.03 27.32
N ASN A 332 -9.29 12.23 27.35
CA ASN A 332 -10.32 11.61 26.52
C ASN A 332 -10.38 12.16 25.07
N VAL A 333 -9.24 12.30 24.42
CA VAL A 333 -9.19 12.69 22.99
C VAL A 333 -9.75 11.54 22.14
N ASP A 334 -10.59 11.86 21.17
CA ASP A 334 -11.15 10.88 20.23
C ASP A 334 -10.05 10.28 19.34
N LYS A 335 -9.59 9.08 19.72
CA LYS A 335 -8.51 8.35 19.03
C LYS A 335 -8.95 7.85 17.65
N ASP A 336 -10.21 7.47 17.50
CA ASP A 336 -10.76 6.97 16.24
C ASP A 336 -10.85 8.09 15.21
N TRP A 337 -11.22 9.30 15.63
CA TRP A 337 -11.20 10.47 14.76
C TRP A 337 -9.78 10.79 14.27
N ILE A 338 -8.78 10.78 15.16
CA ILE A 338 -7.36 10.99 14.80
C ILE A 338 -6.90 9.95 13.79
N TRP A 339 -7.25 8.69 14.02
CA TRP A 339 -6.90 7.60 13.13
C TRP A 339 -7.51 7.77 11.74
N LYS A 340 -8.81 8.06 11.66
CA LYS A 340 -9.51 8.33 10.39
C LYS A 340 -8.88 9.51 9.64
N LEU A 341 -8.52 10.56 10.37
CA LEU A 341 -7.85 11.73 9.79
C LEU A 341 -6.49 11.35 9.19
N ALA A 342 -5.71 10.52 9.89
CA ALA A 342 -4.41 10.04 9.43
C ALA A 342 -4.53 9.16 8.19
N MET A 343 -5.46 8.19 8.17
CA MET A 343 -5.69 7.33 7.01
C MET A 343 -6.15 8.14 5.78
N ARG A 344 -7.03 9.13 5.98
CA ARG A 344 -7.45 10.05 4.91
C ARG A 344 -6.27 10.87 4.38
N LYS A 345 -5.40 11.37 5.27
CA LYS A 345 -4.19 12.12 4.87
C LYS A 345 -3.21 11.27 4.06
N ALA A 346 -3.14 9.97 4.36
CA ALA A 346 -2.35 8.99 3.62
C ALA A 346 -3.02 8.49 2.32
N ASN A 347 -4.19 9.00 1.96
CA ASN A 347 -4.99 8.56 0.81
C ASN A 347 -5.38 7.07 0.85
N ILE A 348 -5.59 6.52 2.05
CA ILE A 348 -6.03 5.13 2.26
C ILE A 348 -7.53 5.12 2.51
N ASN A 349 -8.31 5.00 1.43
CA ASN A 349 -9.77 4.91 1.51
C ASN A 349 -10.19 3.57 2.12
N GLY A 350 -11.07 3.61 3.14
CA GLY A 350 -11.47 2.39 3.86
C GLY A 350 -10.31 1.76 4.65
N GLY A 351 -9.35 2.56 5.11
CA GLY A 351 -8.19 2.10 5.88
C GLY A 351 -8.56 1.25 7.10
N PRO A 352 -7.58 0.53 7.68
CA PRO A 352 -7.86 -0.48 8.70
C PRO A 352 -8.50 0.15 9.93
N ALA A 353 -9.30 -0.63 10.66
CA ALA A 353 -9.87 -0.16 11.92
C ALA A 353 -8.77 0.07 12.96
N LEU A 354 -8.92 1.08 13.83
CA LEU A 354 -7.96 1.36 14.91
C LEU A 354 -7.79 0.16 15.85
N THR A 355 -8.82 -0.68 15.99
CA THR A 355 -8.81 -1.92 16.78
C THR A 355 -7.77 -2.94 16.31
N ASN A 356 -7.35 -2.86 15.04
CA ASN A 356 -6.27 -3.67 14.48
C ASN A 356 -4.87 -3.24 14.96
N PHE A 357 -4.78 -2.15 15.74
CA PHE A 357 -3.53 -1.62 16.24
C PHE A 357 -3.50 -1.60 17.77
N ASN A 358 -2.32 -1.79 18.32
CA ASN A 358 -2.05 -1.50 19.70
C ASN A 358 -1.74 0.00 19.85
N THR A 359 -2.65 0.71 20.54
CA THR A 359 -2.57 2.15 20.82
C THR A 359 -2.54 2.45 22.32
N THR A 360 -2.16 1.46 23.14
CA THR A 360 -2.17 1.57 24.61
C THR A 360 -1.39 2.78 25.11
N ASP A 361 -0.27 3.10 24.48
CA ASP A 361 0.60 4.22 24.87
C ASP A 361 0.02 5.60 24.54
N TRP A 362 -0.97 5.69 23.66
CA TRP A 362 -1.53 6.98 23.22
C TRP A 362 -2.07 7.78 24.41
N GLN A 363 -2.73 7.11 25.36
CA GLN A 363 -3.27 7.77 26.55
C GLN A 363 -2.17 8.42 27.39
N THR A 364 -1.07 7.69 27.58
CA THR A 364 0.10 8.16 28.32
C THR A 364 0.78 9.31 27.60
N ILE A 365 0.89 9.23 26.26
CA ILE A 365 1.47 10.28 25.43
C ILE A 365 0.64 11.56 25.52
N PHE A 366 -0.69 11.47 25.35
CA PHE A 366 -1.58 12.62 25.54
C PHE A 366 -1.45 13.20 26.95
N SER A 367 -1.49 12.36 27.98
CA SER A 367 -1.44 12.84 29.38
C SER A 367 -0.14 13.56 29.71
N LYS A 368 1.00 13.11 29.17
CA LYS A 368 2.32 13.72 29.43
C LYS A 368 2.54 15.00 28.64
N ASN A 369 1.98 15.08 27.43
CA ASN A 369 2.21 16.18 26.50
C ASN A 369 0.95 17.04 26.33
N TRP A 370 0.06 17.06 27.33
CA TRP A 370 -1.14 17.88 27.29
C TRP A 370 -0.71 19.36 27.33
N PRO A 371 -1.06 20.17 26.32
CA PRO A 371 -0.67 21.56 26.31
C PRO A 371 -1.29 22.30 27.49
N ASN A 372 -0.49 23.17 28.11
CA ASN A 372 -1.02 24.18 29.02
C ASN A 372 -1.98 25.12 28.27
N ILE A 373 -2.87 25.79 29.01
CA ILE A 373 -3.82 26.74 28.45
C ILE A 373 -3.07 27.81 27.62
N GLY A 374 -3.54 28.09 26.40
CA GLY A 374 -2.91 29.02 25.46
C GLY A 374 -1.63 28.51 24.79
N ARG A 375 -1.29 27.21 24.93
CA ARG A 375 -0.06 26.61 24.37
C ARG A 375 -0.37 25.54 23.33
N THR A 376 0.67 25.21 22.56
CA THR A 376 0.65 24.12 21.57
C THR A 376 1.74 23.13 21.93
N GLU A 377 1.44 21.84 21.83
CA GLU A 377 2.40 20.76 22.02
C GLU A 377 2.40 19.81 20.83
N THR A 378 3.57 19.33 20.43
CA THR A 378 3.68 18.34 19.35
C THR A 378 3.85 16.95 19.94
N VAL A 379 3.02 16.00 19.49
CA VAL A 379 3.05 14.63 19.96
C VAL A 379 3.22 13.66 18.81
N THR A 380 3.88 12.54 19.08
CA THR A 380 3.99 11.41 18.15
C THR A 380 3.28 10.23 18.77
N LEU A 381 2.27 9.72 18.07
CA LEU A 381 1.49 8.55 18.46
C LEU A 381 1.95 7.34 17.64
N CYS A 382 2.20 6.21 18.29
CA CYS A 382 2.59 4.97 17.60
C CYS A 382 1.41 4.00 17.62
N ALA A 383 0.92 3.62 16.45
CA ALA A 383 -0.03 2.52 16.26
C ALA A 383 0.76 1.29 15.79
N ILE A 384 0.92 0.31 16.67
CA ILE A 384 1.64 -0.93 16.36
C ILE A 384 0.65 -1.94 15.79
N ASN A 385 0.89 -2.44 14.58
CA ASN A 385 -0.02 -3.36 13.91
C ASN A 385 -0.10 -4.68 14.69
N ARG A 386 -1.31 -5.12 15.02
CA ARG A 386 -1.54 -6.41 15.71
C ARG A 386 -1.55 -7.60 14.75
N ASN A 387 -1.49 -7.33 13.45
CA ASN A 387 -1.63 -8.31 12.36
C ASN A 387 -2.96 -9.07 12.41
N THR A 388 -4.03 -8.41 12.90
CA THR A 388 -5.39 -8.99 12.95
C THR A 388 -6.16 -8.85 11.65
N ASP A 389 -5.79 -7.87 10.82
CA ASP A 389 -6.31 -7.69 9.48
C ASP A 389 -5.20 -8.01 8.47
N PRO A 390 -5.28 -9.14 7.76
CA PRO A 390 -4.22 -9.57 6.84
C PRO A 390 -4.07 -8.63 5.64
N MET A 391 -5.05 -7.74 5.38
CA MET A 391 -5.00 -6.74 4.29
C MET A 391 -3.89 -5.70 4.45
N PHE A 392 -3.50 -5.37 5.68
CA PHE A 392 -2.58 -4.27 5.95
C PHE A 392 -1.38 -4.72 6.76
N LYS A 393 -0.18 -4.25 6.37
CA LYS A 393 1.06 -4.49 7.11
C LYS A 393 1.77 -3.18 7.44
N GLY A 394 2.54 -3.21 8.53
CA GLY A 394 3.39 -2.11 8.97
C GLY A 394 2.79 -1.29 10.12
N ASP A 395 3.68 -0.81 10.99
CA ASP A 395 3.35 0.11 12.06
C ASP A 395 3.21 1.54 11.54
N VAL A 396 2.38 2.36 12.18
CA VAL A 396 2.15 3.74 11.79
C VAL A 396 2.51 4.69 12.92
N LYS A 397 3.36 5.68 12.63
CA LYS A 397 3.61 6.82 13.53
C LYS A 397 2.83 8.03 13.07
N ILE A 398 1.96 8.58 13.90
CA ILE A 398 1.17 9.78 13.62
C ILE A 398 1.79 10.94 14.38
N ARG A 399 2.32 11.93 13.67
CA ARG A 399 2.79 13.20 14.25
C ARG A 399 1.66 14.21 14.16
N LEU A 400 1.28 14.79 15.30
CA LEU A 400 0.20 15.78 15.36
C LEU A 400 0.49 16.86 16.39
N LYS A 401 -0.16 18.01 16.24
CA LYS A 401 -0.08 19.12 17.19
C LYS A 401 -1.35 19.16 18.03
N LEU A 402 -1.22 19.20 19.34
CA LEU A 402 -2.29 19.50 20.29
C LEU A 402 -2.25 21.00 20.57
N ILE A 403 -3.39 21.67 20.56
CA ILE A 403 -3.50 23.09 20.91
C ILE A 403 -4.57 23.28 21.98
N ASN A 404 -4.21 23.93 23.08
CA ASN A 404 -5.20 24.43 24.02
C ASN A 404 -5.41 25.92 23.75
N GLN A 405 -6.52 26.24 23.08
CA GLN A 405 -6.87 27.62 22.71
C GLN A 405 -7.48 28.43 23.86
N GLY A 406 -7.47 27.89 25.08
CA GLY A 406 -7.96 28.62 26.23
C GLY A 406 -7.14 29.87 26.55
N ILE A 407 -7.68 30.69 27.44
CA ILE A 407 -7.10 31.96 27.86
C ILE A 407 -6.49 31.79 29.26
N ASP A 408 -5.18 32.00 29.36
CA ASP A 408 -4.45 32.06 30.62
C ASP A 408 -3.64 33.36 30.68
N PRO A 409 -4.19 34.44 31.26
CA PRO A 409 -3.47 35.69 31.46
C PRO A 409 -2.34 35.54 32.50
N GLY A 410 -2.26 34.40 33.19
CA GLY A 410 -1.38 34.18 34.32
C GLY A 410 -1.90 34.92 35.55
N LEU A 411 -1.25 36.03 35.87
CA LEU A 411 -1.51 36.82 37.07
C LEU A 411 -2.18 38.14 36.69
N LEU A 412 -3.32 38.40 37.32
CA LEU A 412 -4.00 39.68 37.26
C LEU A 412 -4.03 40.30 38.65
N GLU A 413 -3.37 41.45 38.79
CA GLU A 413 -3.46 42.26 39.98
C GLU A 413 -4.76 43.07 39.94
N LEU A 414 -5.60 42.83 40.93
CA LEU A 414 -6.72 43.69 41.25
C LEU A 414 -6.29 44.70 42.29
N ASP A 415 -6.98 45.82 42.23
CA ASP A 415 -6.73 46.89 43.15
C ASP A 415 -7.19 46.59 44.57
N PRO A 416 -6.65 47.32 45.57
CA PRO A 416 -6.94 47.04 46.97
C PRO A 416 -8.42 47.27 47.32
N ILE A 417 -8.96 46.42 48.19
CA ILE A 417 -10.31 46.53 48.74
C ILE A 417 -10.20 47.03 50.19
N LEU A 418 -10.93 48.08 50.50
CA LEU A 418 -11.02 48.62 51.85
C LEU A 418 -12.40 48.37 52.41
N LEU A 419 -12.40 47.89 53.64
CA LEU A 419 -13.59 47.47 54.34
C LEU A 419 -13.76 48.34 55.59
N VAL A 420 -14.98 48.76 55.87
CA VAL A 420 -15.29 49.52 57.08
C VAL A 420 -15.62 48.54 58.19
N LYS A 421 -15.01 48.72 59.36
CA LYS A 421 -15.20 47.80 60.49
C LYS A 421 -16.65 47.74 61.00
N SER A 422 -17.46 48.77 60.74
CA SER A 422 -18.88 48.81 61.12
C SER A 422 -19.79 47.91 60.28
N ASP A 423 -19.35 47.45 59.12
CA ASP A 423 -20.24 46.90 58.09
C ASP A 423 -20.30 45.36 58.06
N ASN A 424 -19.64 44.68 59.01
CA ASN A 424 -19.67 43.22 59.21
C ASN A 424 -19.57 42.39 57.91
N HIS A 425 -18.39 42.41 57.29
CA HIS A 425 -18.12 41.73 56.01
C HIS A 425 -17.98 40.21 56.16
N THR A 426 -18.49 39.46 55.17
CA THR A 426 -18.27 38.00 55.03
C THR A 426 -17.35 37.70 53.85
N THR A 427 -16.70 36.53 53.83
CA THR A 427 -15.86 36.10 52.69
C THR A 427 -16.61 36.15 51.36
N ASP A 428 -17.91 35.81 51.36
CA ASP A 428 -18.77 35.85 50.17
C ASP A 428 -19.05 37.29 49.70
N SER A 429 -19.35 38.20 50.63
CA SER A 429 -19.52 39.63 50.30
C SER A 429 -18.25 40.25 49.72
N VAL A 430 -17.08 39.86 50.22
CA VAL A 430 -15.79 40.33 49.70
C VAL A 430 -15.49 39.68 48.35
N LEU A 431 -15.81 38.40 48.16
CA LEU A 431 -15.66 37.71 46.88
C LEU A 431 -16.50 38.38 45.78
N HIS A 432 -17.71 38.83 46.06
CA HIS A 432 -18.51 39.61 45.11
C HIS A 432 -17.84 40.93 44.70
N LEU A 433 -17.17 41.62 45.64
CA LEU A 433 -16.37 42.82 45.33
C LEU A 433 -15.15 42.50 44.47
N VAL A 434 -14.48 41.37 44.75
CA VAL A 434 -13.36 40.87 43.95
C VAL A 434 -13.82 40.55 42.53
N TRP A 435 -14.96 39.87 42.39
CA TRP A 435 -15.55 39.51 41.10
C TRP A 435 -15.95 40.73 40.28
N ASP A 436 -16.64 41.70 40.90
CA ASP A 436 -17.06 42.92 40.23
C ASP A 436 -15.84 43.73 39.70
N LYS A 437 -14.77 43.83 40.50
CA LYS A 437 -13.51 44.45 40.05
C LYS A 437 -12.84 43.66 38.91
N LEU A 438 -12.94 42.33 38.94
CA LEU A 438 -12.35 41.46 37.91
C LEU A 438 -13.05 41.58 36.56
N ILE A 439 -14.38 41.45 36.50
CA ILE A 439 -15.13 41.45 35.23
C ILE A 439 -15.17 42.83 34.56
N ASN A 440 -14.99 43.89 35.35
CA ASN A 440 -14.90 45.26 34.86
C ASN A 440 -13.45 45.67 34.51
N ASN A 441 -12.47 44.78 34.71
CA ASN A 441 -11.08 45.02 34.32
C ASN A 441 -10.96 45.00 32.78
N LYS A 442 -10.18 45.91 32.21
CA LYS A 442 -9.94 45.99 30.75
C LYS A 442 -9.27 44.76 30.16
N ALA A 443 -8.57 43.98 30.99
CA ALA A 443 -7.96 42.72 30.60
C ALA A 443 -8.97 41.55 30.60
N TRP A 444 -10.19 41.76 31.11
CA TRP A 444 -11.24 40.75 31.06
C TRP A 444 -11.63 40.47 29.61
N ASN A 445 -11.64 39.19 29.23
CA ASN A 445 -11.95 38.81 27.87
C ASN A 445 -13.48 38.91 27.63
N PRO A 446 -13.93 39.60 26.57
CA PRO A 446 -15.36 39.81 26.30
C PRO A 446 -16.15 38.52 25.99
N HIS A 447 -15.47 37.41 25.66
CA HIS A 447 -16.06 36.09 25.40
C HIS A 447 -16.20 35.22 26.67
N LEU A 448 -15.89 35.79 27.84
CA LEU A 448 -16.09 35.13 29.12
C LEU A 448 -17.38 35.63 29.77
N SER A 449 -18.14 34.69 30.33
CA SER A 449 -19.32 35.00 31.11
C SER A 449 -19.03 36.04 32.19
N ARG A 450 -19.97 36.94 32.44
CA ARG A 450 -19.89 37.87 33.58
C ARG A 450 -20.48 37.28 34.86
N ASP A 451 -21.16 36.15 34.76
CA ASP A 451 -21.81 35.50 35.89
C ASP A 451 -20.83 34.61 36.64
N LEU A 452 -20.60 34.94 37.92
CA LEU A 452 -19.66 34.21 38.79
C LEU A 452 -19.95 32.70 38.86
N VAL A 453 -21.23 32.30 38.76
CA VAL A 453 -21.68 30.90 38.83
C VAL A 453 -21.09 30.01 37.72
N ASN A 454 -20.65 30.60 36.61
CA ASN A 454 -20.07 29.88 35.48
C ASN A 454 -18.57 29.57 35.69
N PHE A 455 -18.00 29.99 36.82
CA PHE A 455 -16.60 29.82 37.15
C PHE A 455 -16.40 29.00 38.41
N LYS A 456 -15.35 28.19 38.38
CA LYS A 456 -14.84 27.47 39.53
C LYS A 456 -13.80 28.33 40.25
N LEU A 457 -14.09 28.60 41.51
CA LEU A 457 -13.22 29.33 42.42
C LEU A 457 -12.35 28.37 43.22
N GLU A 458 -11.07 28.68 43.30
CA GLU A 458 -10.06 27.94 44.06
C GLU A 458 -9.33 28.90 44.99
N ASP A 459 -8.81 28.38 46.11
CA ASP A 459 -8.09 29.13 47.14
C ASP A 459 -8.90 30.22 47.88
N LEU A 460 -10.22 30.04 48.04
CA LEU A 460 -11.09 30.96 48.80
C LEU A 460 -10.72 31.08 50.29
N ASP A 461 -10.05 30.08 50.85
CA ASP A 461 -9.49 30.10 52.19
C ASP A 461 -8.44 31.20 52.35
N ARG A 462 -7.68 31.54 51.29
CA ARG A 462 -6.73 32.65 51.30
C ARG A 462 -7.42 34.01 51.43
N LEU A 463 -8.55 34.19 50.74
CA LEU A 463 -9.38 35.40 50.87
C LEU A 463 -9.98 35.50 52.28
N SER A 464 -10.49 34.39 52.81
CA SER A 464 -11.05 34.29 54.16
C SER A 464 -10.01 34.62 55.25
N ASN A 465 -8.81 34.06 55.14
CA ASN A 465 -7.72 34.32 56.08
C ASN A 465 -7.26 35.79 56.00
N ALA A 466 -7.13 36.35 54.80
CA ALA A 466 -6.78 37.76 54.64
C ALA A 466 -7.83 38.68 55.29
N LEU A 467 -9.11 38.32 55.26
CA LEU A 467 -10.20 39.12 55.84
C LEU A 467 -10.11 39.12 57.36
N ARG A 468 -9.99 37.93 57.96
CA ARG A 468 -9.80 37.78 59.40
C ARG A 468 -8.53 38.49 59.89
N ASP A 469 -7.44 38.41 59.14
CA ASP A 469 -6.19 39.05 59.53
C ASP A 469 -6.29 40.58 59.40
N ALA A 470 -7.06 41.09 58.42
CA ALA A 470 -7.31 42.52 58.24
C ALA A 470 -8.17 43.11 59.37
N GLU A 471 -9.13 42.35 59.91
CA GLU A 471 -9.95 42.74 61.08
C GLU A 471 -9.10 43.02 62.33
N ASN A 472 -7.96 42.33 62.45
CA ASN A 472 -7.14 42.29 63.65
C ASN A 472 -5.88 43.16 63.61
N SER A 473 -5.50 43.69 62.45
CA SER A 473 -4.16 44.29 62.27
C SER A 473 -4.13 45.72 61.77
N GLU A 474 -5.25 46.30 61.30
CA GLU A 474 -5.28 47.61 60.62
C GLU A 474 -4.25 47.74 59.48
N GLU A 475 -3.75 46.61 58.95
CA GLU A 475 -2.73 46.51 57.91
C GLU A 475 -3.31 45.90 56.63
N TRP A 476 -2.61 46.08 55.52
CA TRP A 476 -2.91 45.38 54.27
C TRP A 476 -2.60 43.90 54.39
N LYS A 477 -3.59 43.07 54.08
CA LYS A 477 -3.44 41.62 53.95
C LYS A 477 -3.66 41.23 52.51
N SER A 478 -2.72 40.50 51.95
CA SER A 478 -2.78 40.07 50.56
C SER A 478 -3.58 38.79 50.44
N TYR A 479 -4.33 38.64 49.37
CA TYR A 479 -4.99 37.39 48.98
C TYR A 479 -4.64 37.06 47.54
N ALA A 480 -4.71 35.77 47.23
CA ALA A 480 -4.60 35.27 45.87
C ALA A 480 -5.66 34.18 45.70
N ILE A 481 -6.52 34.32 44.70
CA ILE A 481 -7.53 33.32 44.35
C ILE A 481 -7.31 32.87 42.91
N ASN A 482 -7.57 31.60 42.65
CA ASN A 482 -7.54 31.06 41.29
C ASN A 482 -8.96 30.95 40.78
N ILE A 483 -9.19 31.42 39.56
CA ILE A 483 -10.48 31.35 38.90
C ILE A 483 -10.29 30.59 37.61
N SER A 484 -11.11 29.57 37.40
CA SER A 484 -11.12 28.76 36.19
C SER A 484 -12.53 28.60 35.66
N GLY A 485 -12.69 28.45 34.35
CA GLY A 485 -14.01 28.34 33.74
C GLY A 485 -13.93 27.95 32.27
N LYS A 486 -15.05 28.10 31.57
CA LYS A 486 -15.15 27.92 30.12
C LYS A 486 -15.50 29.24 29.44
N GLN A 487 -15.01 29.39 28.22
CA GLN A 487 -15.55 30.37 27.28
C GLN A 487 -16.94 29.92 26.82
N GLU A 488 -17.92 30.84 26.78
CA GLU A 488 -19.33 30.50 26.47
C GLU A 488 -19.49 29.97 25.03
N ASP A 489 -18.77 30.54 24.06
CA ASP A 489 -19.01 30.27 22.63
C ASP A 489 -18.04 29.25 21.99
N VAL A 490 -16.80 29.19 22.47
CA VAL A 490 -15.71 28.43 21.80
C VAL A 490 -15.37 27.12 22.54
N GLY A 491 -15.91 26.94 23.74
CA GLY A 491 -15.62 25.79 24.60
C GLY A 491 -14.17 25.72 25.11
N GLY A 492 -13.37 26.79 24.94
CA GLY A 492 -11.99 26.87 25.40
C GLY A 492 -11.89 27.02 26.93
N ASP A 493 -10.76 26.59 27.51
CA ASP A 493 -10.52 26.78 28.94
C ASP A 493 -10.25 28.25 29.28
N PHE A 494 -10.55 28.63 30.50
CA PHE A 494 -10.10 29.87 31.10
C PHE A 494 -9.43 29.56 32.43
N LYS A 495 -8.30 30.22 32.68
CA LYS A 495 -7.65 30.23 33.99
C LYS A 495 -7.04 31.59 34.26
N ILE A 496 -7.19 32.09 35.47
CA ILE A 496 -6.54 33.30 35.92
C ILE A 496 -6.21 33.21 37.41
N THR A 497 -5.06 33.72 37.80
CA THR A 497 -4.70 33.94 39.20
C THR A 497 -4.92 35.40 39.53
N VAL A 498 -5.84 35.66 40.45
CA VAL A 498 -6.25 37.01 40.85
C VAL A 498 -5.55 37.35 42.15
N HIS A 499 -4.71 38.38 42.13
CA HIS A 499 -4.03 38.90 43.32
C HIS A 499 -4.69 40.19 43.78
N GLY A 500 -4.85 40.36 45.09
CA GLY A 500 -5.35 41.61 45.64
C GLY A 500 -4.95 41.81 47.09
N LYS A 501 -5.36 42.95 47.66
CA LYS A 501 -5.08 43.32 49.05
C LYS A 501 -6.35 43.81 49.71
N ILE A 502 -6.56 43.44 50.98
CA ILE A 502 -7.66 43.91 51.80
C ILE A 502 -7.19 44.53 53.11
N LYS A 503 -7.90 45.56 53.57
CA LYS A 503 -7.63 46.24 54.85
C LYS A 503 -8.93 46.72 55.48
N MET A 504 -9.02 46.70 56.81
CA MET A 504 -10.09 47.35 57.57
C MET A 504 -9.69 48.75 58.08
N VAL A 505 -10.62 49.71 58.04
CA VAL A 505 -10.44 51.09 58.52
C VAL A 505 -11.56 51.55 59.46
N ASN A 506 -11.21 52.50 60.35
CA ASN A 506 -12.09 53.04 61.39
C ASN A 506 -12.83 54.35 60.97
N LYS A 507 -12.28 55.19 60.07
CA LYS A 507 -12.91 56.42 59.53
C LYS A 507 -12.27 56.86 58.19
N ALA A 508 -13.00 57.57 57.34
CA ALA A 508 -12.59 58.14 56.05
C ALA A 508 -11.61 59.35 56.14
N ILE A 509 -10.91 59.66 55.03
CA ILE A 509 -10.11 60.89 54.85
C ILE A 509 -11.00 62.07 54.40
N GLU A 510 -10.78 63.27 54.95
CA GLU A 510 -11.49 64.51 54.57
C GLU A 510 -10.46 65.58 54.10
N LYS A 511 -10.21 65.74 52.79
CA LYS A 511 -9.23 66.70 52.22
C LYS A 511 -9.61 67.09 50.78
N ASP A 512 -9.44 68.34 50.34
CA ASP A 512 -9.57 68.73 48.92
C ASP A 512 -8.20 68.91 48.23
N ALA A 513 -8.05 68.51 46.96
CA ALA A 513 -6.76 68.52 46.24
C ALA A 513 -6.87 69.05 44.80
N ILE A 514 -5.76 69.56 44.25
CA ILE A 514 -5.67 70.09 42.87
C ILE A 514 -4.50 69.41 42.12
N ILE A 515 -4.73 68.95 40.89
CA ILE A 515 -3.71 68.45 39.96
C ILE A 515 -3.67 69.36 38.73
N ASP A 516 -2.49 69.84 38.38
CA ASP A 516 -2.28 70.61 37.15
C ASP A 516 -1.54 69.76 36.12
N LEU A 517 -2.22 69.40 35.03
CA LEU A 517 -1.73 68.64 33.88
C LEU A 517 -1.71 69.50 32.61
N SER A 518 -1.81 70.83 32.74
CA SER A 518 -1.96 71.75 31.60
C SER A 518 -0.77 71.73 30.64
N ASP A 519 0.43 71.35 31.12
CA ASP A 519 1.63 71.19 30.30
C ASP A 519 1.63 69.91 29.46
N LYS A 520 0.73 68.96 29.75
CA LYS A 520 0.63 67.69 29.02
C LYS A 520 -0.39 67.80 27.89
N THR A 521 0.00 67.30 26.71
CA THR A 521 -0.85 67.29 25.52
C THR A 521 -1.74 66.04 25.49
N TYR A 522 -3.06 66.20 25.48
CA TYR A 522 -4.03 65.12 25.31
C TYR A 522 -4.70 65.20 23.93
N ASN A 523 -4.33 64.28 23.05
CA ASN A 523 -4.69 64.36 21.63
C ASN A 523 -6.08 63.73 21.32
N PHE A 524 -6.94 64.40 20.57
CA PHE A 524 -8.26 63.92 20.16
C PHE A 524 -8.54 64.11 18.66
N MET A 525 -9.48 63.35 18.10
CA MET A 525 -9.90 63.46 16.69
C MET A 525 -11.17 64.32 16.57
N PRO A 526 -11.17 65.40 15.76
CA PRO A 526 -12.38 66.21 15.56
C PRO A 526 -13.57 65.41 15.05
N ARG A 527 -14.67 65.35 15.83
CA ARG A 527 -15.85 64.52 15.50
C ARG A 527 -16.59 64.94 14.24
N LYS A 528 -16.64 66.25 13.96
CA LYS A 528 -17.23 66.80 12.72
C LYS A 528 -16.56 66.28 11.44
N GLN A 529 -15.38 65.67 11.55
CA GLN A 529 -14.62 65.13 10.43
C GLN A 529 -14.54 63.60 10.42
N PHE A 530 -14.53 62.92 11.58
CA PHE A 530 -14.11 61.49 11.64
C PHE A 530 -14.96 60.53 12.49
N GLY A 531 -16.11 60.95 13.03
CA GLY A 531 -17.12 60.03 13.62
C GLY A 531 -16.57 58.94 14.57
N SER A 532 -15.74 59.32 15.54
CA SER A 532 -15.13 58.37 16.49
C SER A 532 -15.81 58.45 17.86
N ASP A 533 -16.59 57.43 18.20
CA ASP A 533 -17.35 57.34 19.46
C ASP A 533 -16.47 56.91 20.66
N ASN A 534 -15.38 56.17 20.42
CA ASN A 534 -14.56 55.57 21.48
C ASN A 534 -13.39 56.45 21.98
N GLN A 535 -13.13 57.61 21.37
CA GLN A 535 -12.01 58.49 21.75
C GLN A 535 -12.19 59.12 23.13
N VAL A 536 -13.43 59.41 23.53
CA VAL A 536 -13.74 60.00 24.84
C VAL A 536 -13.32 59.03 25.93
N SER A 537 -13.78 57.77 25.84
CA SER A 537 -13.39 56.71 26.76
C SER A 537 -11.88 56.54 26.91
N TYR A 538 -11.16 56.68 25.79
CA TYR A 538 -9.71 56.55 25.76
C TYR A 538 -9.01 57.75 26.42
N LEU A 539 -9.38 58.97 26.06
CA LEU A 539 -8.86 60.20 26.65
C LEU A 539 -9.09 60.23 28.14
N VAL A 540 -10.32 59.89 28.56
CA VAL A 540 -10.66 59.79 29.98
C VAL A 540 -9.72 58.81 30.68
N HIS A 541 -9.41 57.67 30.05
CA HIS A 541 -8.47 56.71 30.61
C HIS A 541 -7.01 57.22 30.65
N GLN A 542 -6.53 57.92 29.63
CA GLN A 542 -5.19 58.51 29.63
C GLN A 542 -5.04 59.59 30.70
N ILE A 543 -6.02 60.51 30.75
CA ILE A 543 -6.11 61.58 31.74
C ILE A 543 -6.13 60.97 33.13
N TRP A 544 -6.96 59.95 33.34
CA TRP A 544 -6.99 59.18 34.58
C TRP A 544 -5.61 58.56 34.89
N GLY A 545 -4.94 57.98 33.90
CA GLY A 545 -3.59 57.43 34.00
C GLY A 545 -2.51 58.44 34.42
N ASP A 546 -2.73 59.73 34.25
CA ASP A 546 -1.81 60.79 34.70
C ASP A 546 -2.23 61.44 36.02
N ILE A 547 -3.54 61.55 36.25
CA ILE A 547 -4.11 61.90 37.56
C ILE A 547 -3.52 60.97 38.64
N ILE A 548 -3.48 59.67 38.37
CA ILE A 548 -2.97 58.68 39.33
C ILE A 548 -1.44 58.74 39.54
N LYS A 549 -0.71 59.31 38.58
CA LYS A 549 0.75 59.50 38.66
C LYS A 549 1.12 60.77 39.42
N ASN A 550 0.26 61.78 39.40
CA ASN A 550 0.43 63.01 40.17
C ASN A 550 -0.15 62.80 41.58
N SER A 551 0.69 62.35 42.51
CA SER A 551 0.29 61.98 43.86
C SER A 551 -0.23 63.21 44.66
N ILE A 552 -1.56 63.34 44.73
CA ILE A 552 -2.30 64.35 45.53
C ILE A 552 -2.45 64.01 47.01
N PHE A 553 -2.18 62.75 47.34
CA PHE A 553 -2.20 62.18 48.68
C PHE A 553 -0.76 61.88 49.09
N THR A 554 -0.41 62.03 50.36
CA THR A 554 0.97 61.69 50.75
C THR A 554 1.19 60.19 50.60
N ALA A 555 2.44 59.74 50.41
CA ALA A 555 2.77 58.30 50.39
C ALA A 555 2.20 57.55 51.61
N LYS A 556 2.04 58.25 52.74
CA LYS A 556 1.41 57.74 53.97
C LYS A 556 -0.11 57.57 53.84
N ASP A 557 -0.81 58.45 53.14
CA ASP A 557 -2.26 58.36 52.92
C ASP A 557 -2.62 57.20 51.96
N GLU A 558 -1.82 57.03 50.89
CA GLU A 558 -1.92 55.88 49.98
C GLU A 558 -1.67 54.56 50.75
N GLN A 559 -0.65 54.54 51.63
CA GLN A 559 -0.29 53.37 52.43
C GLN A 559 -1.32 53.05 53.52
N VAL A 560 -1.94 54.05 54.15
CA VAL A 560 -2.83 53.86 55.30
C VAL A 560 -4.28 53.64 54.86
N PHE A 561 -4.79 54.37 53.87
CA PHE A 561 -6.20 54.35 53.52
C PHE A 561 -6.48 53.77 52.14
N GLY A 562 -5.46 53.26 51.43
CA GLY A 562 -5.60 52.57 50.13
C GLY A 562 -6.43 53.31 49.13
N LEU A 563 -6.28 54.63 49.10
CA LEU A 563 -6.91 55.47 48.11
C LEU A 563 -6.60 54.92 46.74
N SER A 564 -7.63 54.32 46.18
CA SER A 564 -7.52 53.53 44.98
C SER A 564 -7.36 54.48 43.80
N LYS A 565 -6.33 54.20 43.01
CA LYS A 565 -6.08 54.84 41.73
C LYS A 565 -7.00 54.28 40.63
N ILE A 566 -8.00 53.46 40.97
CA ILE A 566 -8.98 52.94 40.01
C ILE A 566 -10.06 53.96 39.73
N GLN A 567 -10.39 54.10 38.45
CA GLN A 567 -11.42 54.99 37.94
C GLN A 567 -12.84 54.73 38.51
N THR A 568 -13.21 53.47 38.75
CA THR A 568 -14.55 53.06 39.25
C THR A 568 -14.80 53.46 40.69
N ASP A 569 -13.73 53.70 41.45
CA ASP A 569 -13.84 54.04 42.87
C ASP A 569 -14.08 55.56 43.04
N TRP A 570 -14.22 56.31 41.93
CA TRP A 570 -14.51 57.75 41.93
C TRP A 570 -15.86 58.07 41.25
N ASN A 571 -16.59 59.05 41.81
CA ASN A 571 -17.74 59.72 41.19
C ASN A 571 -17.24 60.67 40.08
N TYR A 572 -16.54 60.09 39.12
CA TYR A 572 -15.72 60.77 38.12
C TYR A 572 -16.26 60.53 36.70
N PHE A 573 -16.83 59.35 36.48
CA PHE A 573 -16.96 58.77 35.15
C PHE A 573 -17.92 59.54 34.24
N GLU A 574 -19.16 59.74 34.64
CA GLU A 574 -20.19 60.29 33.76
C GLU A 574 -19.95 61.76 33.42
N ALA A 575 -19.61 62.58 34.42
CA ALA A 575 -19.41 64.02 34.24
C ALA A 575 -18.20 64.37 33.36
N ILE A 576 -17.18 63.52 33.31
CA ILE A 576 -15.93 63.79 32.56
C ILE A 576 -15.99 63.26 31.16
N TYR A 577 -16.59 62.09 31.00
CA TYR A 577 -17.01 61.65 29.68
C TYR A 577 -17.84 62.76 29.03
N GLN A 578 -18.87 63.27 29.72
CA GLN A 578 -19.68 64.36 29.20
C GLN A 578 -18.87 65.64 28.91
N GLN A 579 -18.01 66.10 29.82
CA GLN A 579 -17.25 67.33 29.61
C GLN A 579 -16.23 67.22 28.46
N ILE A 580 -15.54 66.09 28.34
CA ILE A 580 -14.61 65.83 27.24
C ILE A 580 -15.39 65.68 25.93
N ASP A 581 -16.50 64.95 25.95
CA ASP A 581 -17.39 64.76 24.80
C ASP A 581 -17.92 66.10 24.27
N GLU A 582 -18.45 66.94 25.16
CA GLU A 582 -18.91 68.28 24.83
C GLU A 582 -17.80 69.18 24.30
N ALA A 583 -16.60 69.11 24.89
CA ALA A 583 -15.44 69.88 24.45
C ALA A 583 -15.02 69.50 23.02
N ILE A 584 -14.94 68.20 22.74
CA ILE A 584 -14.61 67.67 21.41
C ILE A 584 -15.71 68.00 20.39
N ASN A 585 -16.99 67.91 20.77
CA ASN A 585 -18.12 68.23 19.89
C ASN A 585 -18.16 69.71 19.50
N LYS A 586 -17.87 70.59 20.46
CA LYS A 586 -17.89 72.05 20.28
C LYS A 586 -16.63 72.58 19.57
N TYR A 587 -15.57 71.79 19.46
CA TYR A 587 -14.34 72.17 18.77
C TYR A 587 -14.59 72.59 17.31
N ASP A 588 -13.96 73.70 16.92
CA ASP A 588 -13.94 74.21 15.54
C ASP A 588 -12.49 74.21 15.04
N ALA A 589 -12.24 73.41 13.99
CA ALA A 589 -10.93 73.27 13.37
C ALA A 589 -10.43 74.55 12.68
N ASN A 590 -11.28 75.58 12.56
CA ASN A 590 -10.91 76.90 12.00
C ASN A 590 -10.58 77.95 13.07
N SER A 591 -10.64 77.61 14.36
CA SER A 591 -10.27 78.52 15.46
C SER A 591 -8.74 78.66 15.59
N SER A 592 -8.26 79.79 16.09
CA SER A 592 -6.82 80.09 16.23
C SER A 592 -6.14 79.38 17.41
N ASP A 593 -6.89 78.65 18.23
CA ASP A 593 -6.39 77.95 19.42
C ASP A 593 -6.43 76.42 19.20
N ASP A 594 -5.25 75.83 19.03
CA ASP A 594 -5.08 74.38 18.87
C ASP A 594 -5.28 73.59 20.20
N LYS A 595 -5.64 74.27 21.29
CA LYS A 595 -5.78 73.71 22.64
C LYS A 595 -7.11 74.09 23.28
N ILE A 596 -7.79 73.11 23.86
CA ILE A 596 -9.02 73.29 24.66
C ILE A 596 -8.69 73.08 26.14
N PRO A 597 -8.69 74.13 26.98
CA PRO A 597 -8.50 73.97 28.42
C PRO A 597 -9.73 73.34 29.08
N LEU A 598 -9.51 72.39 30.00
CA LEU A 598 -10.54 71.73 30.79
C LEU A 598 -10.19 71.72 32.28
N GLU A 599 -11.21 71.90 33.12
CA GLU A 599 -11.14 71.72 34.58
C GLU A 599 -12.15 70.66 35.02
N LEU A 600 -11.67 69.55 35.59
CA LEU A 600 -12.47 68.37 35.89
C LEU A 600 -12.54 68.12 37.42
N LYS A 601 -13.79 67.96 37.90
CA LYS A 601 -14.30 67.74 39.28
C LYS A 601 -14.47 66.29 39.77
N PHE A 602 -13.76 65.76 40.78
CA PHE A 602 -13.98 64.35 41.24
C PHE A 602 -14.16 64.19 42.74
N SER A 603 -14.98 63.24 43.16
CA SER A 603 -15.02 62.74 44.54
C SER A 603 -14.90 61.21 44.55
N PHE A 604 -14.51 60.61 45.67
CA PHE A 604 -14.45 59.15 45.80
C PHE A 604 -15.86 58.59 46.00
N ARG A 605 -16.20 57.46 45.37
CA ARG A 605 -17.54 56.82 45.49
C ARG A 605 -17.80 56.33 46.90
N ASN A 606 -16.76 55.78 47.52
CA ASN A 606 -16.87 55.25 48.87
C ASN A 606 -16.54 56.34 49.90
N ASN A 607 -17.59 57.01 50.38
CA ASN A 607 -17.48 58.04 51.41
C ASN A 607 -16.91 57.53 52.75
N ALA A 608 -16.74 56.22 52.94
CA ALA A 608 -16.05 55.64 54.08
C ALA A 608 -14.51 55.63 53.95
N ILE A 609 -13.98 55.96 52.77
CA ILE A 609 -12.54 56.03 52.47
C ILE A 609 -12.10 57.48 52.24
N TYR A 610 -12.87 58.27 51.48
CA TYR A 610 -12.59 59.69 51.24
C TYR A 610 -13.85 60.51 50.95
N THR A 611 -13.98 61.67 51.60
CA THR A 611 -15.16 62.56 51.48
C THR A 611 -14.86 63.92 50.83
N GLY A 612 -13.61 64.20 50.43
CA GLY A 612 -13.23 65.45 49.76
C GLY A 612 -13.39 65.45 48.24
N GLN A 613 -12.94 66.53 47.58
CA GLN A 613 -12.98 66.72 46.12
C GLN A 613 -11.58 66.95 45.52
N VAL A 614 -11.30 66.31 44.39
CA VAL A 614 -10.09 66.47 43.58
C VAL A 614 -10.43 67.28 42.32
N THR A 615 -9.69 68.35 42.05
CA THR A 615 -9.83 69.18 40.84
C THR A 615 -8.63 68.98 39.91
N VAL A 616 -8.86 68.81 38.61
CA VAL A 616 -7.79 68.58 37.62
C VAL A 616 -7.87 69.53 36.46
N LYS A 617 -6.75 70.17 36.12
CA LYS A 617 -6.65 71.10 34.99
C LYS A 617 -5.83 70.46 33.87
N LEU A 618 -6.28 70.52 32.62
CA LEU A 618 -5.59 69.93 31.46
C LEU A 618 -5.94 70.63 30.15
N ASN A 619 -5.21 70.33 29.07
CA ASN A 619 -5.50 70.80 27.71
C ASN A 619 -5.75 69.62 26.75
N LEU A 620 -6.83 69.65 25.97
CA LEU A 620 -7.05 68.78 24.82
C LEU A 620 -6.49 69.42 23.55
N THR A 621 -5.88 68.64 22.66
CA THR A 621 -5.29 69.10 21.39
C THR A 621 -5.81 68.24 20.25
N ALA A 622 -6.16 68.83 19.11
CA ALA A 622 -6.61 68.04 17.96
C ALA A 622 -5.43 67.33 17.28
N SER A 623 -5.57 66.03 16.97
CA SER A 623 -4.54 65.26 16.25
C SER A 623 -4.85 65.07 14.77
N GLU A 624 -3.82 64.71 14.00
CA GLU A 624 -3.89 64.43 12.56
C GLU A 624 -4.17 62.94 12.27
N PRO A 625 -4.83 62.60 11.13
CA PRO A 625 -5.03 61.21 10.70
C PRO A 625 -3.73 60.47 10.38
N ILE A 626 -3.67 59.17 10.68
CA ILE A 626 -2.55 58.27 10.39
C ILE A 626 -2.97 57.25 9.33
N ASN A 627 -2.24 57.15 8.22
CA ASN A 627 -2.44 56.08 7.25
C ASN A 627 -1.55 54.86 7.61
N LEU A 628 -2.12 53.64 7.64
CA LEU A 628 -1.41 52.41 8.01
C LEU A 628 -1.81 51.22 7.14
N ASP A 629 -0.85 50.65 6.43
CA ASP A 629 -1.01 49.40 5.69
C ASP A 629 -0.02 48.34 6.21
N PHE A 630 -0.54 47.21 6.68
CA PHE A 630 0.26 46.10 7.19
C PHE A 630 -0.07 44.79 6.48
N ASN A 631 0.99 44.08 6.07
CA ASN A 631 0.88 42.74 5.56
C ASN A 631 1.45 41.74 6.57
N LEU A 632 0.56 40.96 7.18
CA LEU A 632 0.86 39.96 8.20
C LEU A 632 0.72 38.53 7.66
N THR A 633 0.70 38.36 6.33
CA THR A 633 0.52 37.04 5.67
C THR A 633 1.73 36.11 5.81
N SER A 634 2.85 36.59 6.35
CA SER A 634 4.02 35.77 6.68
C SER A 634 3.75 34.73 7.78
N SER A 635 2.71 34.92 8.58
CA SER A 635 2.24 33.98 9.61
C SER A 635 0.80 33.57 9.36
N MET A 636 0.49 32.28 9.58
CA MET A 636 -0.86 31.74 9.42
C MET A 636 -1.54 31.54 10.77
N LEU A 637 -2.73 32.13 10.96
CA LEU A 637 -3.52 32.01 12.18
C LEU A 637 -4.62 30.93 12.02
N PRO A 638 -4.61 29.83 12.79
CA PRO A 638 -5.68 28.83 12.74
C PRO A 638 -6.92 29.31 13.51
N ILE A 639 -8.10 29.17 12.92
CA ILE A 639 -9.40 29.50 13.53
C ILE A 639 -10.28 28.26 13.45
N PHE A 640 -10.74 27.77 14.60
CA PHE A 640 -11.56 26.56 14.68
C PHE A 640 -13.04 26.92 14.84
N ILE A 641 -13.89 26.17 14.15
CA ILE A 641 -15.34 26.41 14.07
C ILE A 641 -16.04 25.12 14.47
N ARG A 642 -16.91 25.18 15.49
CA ARG A 642 -17.67 24.01 15.98
C ARG A 642 -19.03 23.84 15.32
N SER A 643 -19.61 24.93 14.83
CA SER A 643 -20.89 24.90 14.12
C SER A 643 -20.76 25.69 12.83
N LEU A 644 -21.11 25.07 11.71
CA LEU A 644 -21.14 25.76 10.42
C LEU A 644 -22.38 26.66 10.36
N PRO A 645 -22.27 27.88 9.81
CA PRO A 645 -23.41 28.78 9.71
C PRO A 645 -24.45 28.19 8.74
N THR A 646 -25.72 28.17 9.16
CA THR A 646 -26.82 27.63 8.35
C THR A 646 -27.63 28.73 7.66
N THR A 647 -27.60 29.94 8.20
CA THR A 647 -28.25 31.12 7.65
C THR A 647 -27.24 32.24 7.32
N SER A 648 -27.68 33.23 6.53
CA SER A 648 -26.88 34.43 6.28
C SER A 648 -26.61 35.22 7.57
N GLU A 649 -27.55 35.21 8.52
CA GLU A 649 -27.40 35.89 9.80
C GLU A 649 -26.39 35.16 10.69
N ASP A 650 -26.45 33.82 10.75
CA ASP A 650 -25.45 32.98 11.42
C ASP A 650 -24.05 33.26 10.86
N LYS A 651 -23.95 33.42 9.54
CA LYS A 651 -22.69 33.73 8.85
C LYS A 651 -22.15 35.09 9.28
N LYS A 652 -23.00 36.12 9.32
CA LYS A 652 -22.63 37.47 9.76
C LYS A 652 -22.13 37.47 11.20
N GLU A 653 -22.86 36.81 12.08
CA GLU A 653 -22.53 36.69 13.50
C GLU A 653 -21.21 35.92 13.71
N LEU A 654 -21.02 34.80 13.01
CA LEU A 654 -19.80 34.02 13.07
C LEU A 654 -18.58 34.80 12.57
N VAL A 655 -18.69 35.50 11.44
CA VAL A 655 -17.61 36.36 10.91
C VAL A 655 -17.26 37.46 11.92
N LYS A 656 -18.26 38.15 12.47
CA LYS A 656 -18.06 39.19 13.48
C LYS A 656 -17.27 38.66 14.69
N ASN A 657 -17.64 37.49 15.20
CA ASN A 657 -16.96 36.85 16.33
C ASN A 657 -15.52 36.41 15.99
N MET A 658 -15.33 35.85 14.80
CA MET A 658 -14.00 35.45 14.32
C MET A 658 -13.07 36.64 14.14
N VAL A 659 -13.57 37.75 13.61
CA VAL A 659 -12.77 38.97 13.42
C VAL A 659 -12.27 39.49 14.76
N ASN A 660 -13.10 39.52 15.81
CA ASN A 660 -12.63 39.89 17.14
C ASN A 660 -11.46 39.02 17.61
N THR A 661 -11.52 37.70 17.36
CA THR A 661 -10.43 36.75 17.66
C THR A 661 -9.18 37.06 16.84
N ILE A 662 -9.34 37.26 15.52
CA ILE A 662 -8.25 37.60 14.60
C ILE A 662 -7.54 38.89 15.02
N LEU A 663 -8.31 39.91 15.39
CA LEU A 663 -7.79 41.21 15.81
C LEU A 663 -7.03 41.09 17.13
N TYR A 664 -7.58 40.34 18.08
CA TYR A 664 -6.94 40.16 19.37
C TYR A 664 -5.63 39.36 19.27
N ASP A 665 -5.65 38.20 18.61
CA ASP A 665 -4.48 37.32 18.54
C ASP A 665 -3.48 37.71 17.44
N GLY A 666 -3.97 38.19 16.29
CA GLY A 666 -3.14 38.55 15.13
C GLY A 666 -2.57 39.97 15.16
N ILE A 667 -3.27 40.93 15.77
CA ILE A 667 -2.87 42.35 15.79
C ILE A 667 -2.51 42.81 17.21
N ILE A 668 -3.42 42.67 18.18
CA ILE A 668 -3.23 43.22 19.53
C ILE A 668 -2.16 42.45 20.31
N LYS A 669 -2.10 41.12 20.22
CA LYS A 669 -1.06 40.32 20.90
C LYS A 669 0.27 40.29 20.16
N ASN A 670 0.34 40.80 18.93
CA ASN A 670 1.55 40.74 18.12
C ASN A 670 2.65 41.64 18.74
N PRO A 671 3.73 41.05 19.28
CA PRO A 671 4.76 41.81 19.98
C PRO A 671 5.58 42.68 19.02
N ASP A 672 5.75 42.26 17.77
CA ASP A 672 6.54 42.97 16.76
C ASP A 672 5.82 44.25 16.29
N LEU A 673 4.51 44.16 16.05
CA LEU A 673 3.67 45.34 15.74
C LEU A 673 3.65 46.35 16.89
N LYS A 674 3.51 45.87 18.13
CA LYS A 674 3.55 46.73 19.32
C LYS A 674 4.91 47.41 19.51
N ALA A 675 6.00 46.71 19.20
CA ALA A 675 7.35 47.24 19.32
C ALA A 675 7.65 48.32 18.26
N GLN A 676 7.16 48.13 17.03
CA GLN A 676 7.33 49.06 15.90
C GLN A 676 6.49 50.34 16.04
N GLN A 677 5.35 50.26 16.73
CA GLN A 677 4.40 51.36 16.82
C GLN A 677 3.85 51.52 18.25
N ARG A 678 4.75 51.95 19.14
CA ARG A 678 4.52 52.01 20.60
C ARG A 678 3.44 53.02 21.03
N ASN A 679 3.07 53.94 20.16
CA ASN A 679 2.10 55.01 20.43
C ASN A 679 0.75 54.81 19.70
N ILE A 680 0.58 53.69 18.99
CA ILE A 680 -0.67 53.37 18.30
C ILE A 680 -1.70 52.83 19.30
N LEU A 681 -2.92 53.35 19.17
CA LEU A 681 -4.06 53.00 20.00
C LEU A 681 -4.74 51.74 19.45
N TRP A 682 -4.03 50.61 19.48
CA TRP A 682 -4.48 49.33 18.89
C TRP A 682 -5.87 48.86 19.38
N GLN A 683 -6.27 49.27 20.58
CA GLN A 683 -7.57 48.94 21.21
C GLN A 683 -8.73 49.79 20.68
N LEU A 684 -8.46 50.88 19.96
CA LEU A 684 -9.47 51.78 19.38
C LEU A 684 -9.67 51.55 17.89
N LEU A 685 -9.02 50.53 17.32
CA LEU A 685 -9.21 50.18 15.93
C LEU A 685 -10.66 49.71 15.72
N SER A 686 -11.40 50.44 14.90
CA SER A 686 -12.67 50.01 14.34
C SER A 686 -12.42 49.42 12.96
N TYR A 687 -13.17 48.37 12.66
CA TYR A 687 -13.06 47.66 11.40
C TYR A 687 -14.43 47.52 10.79
N ASP A 688 -14.46 47.40 9.48
CA ASP A 688 -15.69 47.04 8.80
C ASP A 688 -15.87 45.52 8.89
N THR A 689 -16.89 45.08 9.64
CA THR A 689 -17.27 43.68 9.78
C THR A 689 -18.67 43.39 9.25
N ALA A 690 -19.35 44.40 8.73
CA ALA A 690 -20.78 44.34 8.42
C ALA A 690 -21.09 44.44 6.93
N THR A 691 -20.14 44.89 6.11
CA THR A 691 -20.32 44.90 4.65
C THR A 691 -20.31 43.50 4.06
N GLU A 692 -21.19 43.28 3.08
CA GLU A 692 -21.28 42.01 2.35
C GLU A 692 -19.95 41.66 1.70
N GLU A 693 -19.26 42.64 1.10
CA GLU A 693 -17.92 42.48 0.52
C GLU A 693 -16.89 41.91 1.51
N PHE A 694 -16.97 42.31 2.78
CA PHE A 694 -16.06 41.79 3.81
C PHE A 694 -16.47 40.40 4.29
N ILE A 695 -17.76 40.17 4.54
CA ILE A 695 -18.30 38.86 4.96
C ILE A 695 -18.04 37.78 3.89
N GLU A 696 -18.08 38.14 2.62
CA GLU A 696 -17.82 37.24 1.50
C GLU A 696 -16.35 36.80 1.39
N GLN A 697 -15.41 37.52 2.00
CA GLN A 697 -14.01 37.06 2.11
C GLN A 697 -13.91 35.76 2.94
N PHE A 698 -14.90 35.51 3.81
CA PHE A 698 -14.98 34.30 4.64
C PHE A 698 -15.74 33.19 3.89
N ASN A 699 -14.98 32.38 3.15
CA ASN A 699 -15.48 31.13 2.58
C ASN A 699 -15.33 30.00 3.62
N PHE A 700 -16.43 29.60 4.24
CA PHE A 700 -16.42 28.64 5.33
C PHE A 700 -16.13 27.20 4.86
N PRO A 701 -15.45 26.38 5.68
CA PRO A 701 -15.29 24.95 5.41
C PRO A 701 -16.65 24.23 5.39
N THR A 702 -16.68 23.03 4.81
CA THR A 702 -17.85 22.13 4.79
C THR A 702 -17.55 20.86 5.58
N GLU A 703 -18.55 20.03 5.88
CA GLU A 703 -18.33 18.74 6.54
C GLU A 703 -17.40 17.82 5.71
N SER A 704 -17.54 17.84 4.39
CA SER A 704 -16.71 17.07 3.47
C SER A 704 -15.33 17.68 3.26
N ASN A 705 -15.21 19.00 3.40
CA ASN A 705 -13.96 19.75 3.31
C ASN A 705 -13.77 20.65 4.54
N SER A 706 -13.29 20.04 5.61
CA SER A 706 -13.22 20.65 6.94
C SER A 706 -12.16 21.75 7.08
N GLN A 707 -11.46 22.14 6.01
CA GLN A 707 -10.41 23.16 6.06
C GLN A 707 -10.47 24.16 4.92
N ARG A 708 -10.19 25.43 5.23
CA ARG A 708 -10.08 26.49 4.23
C ARG A 708 -9.05 27.55 4.63
N GLU A 709 -7.98 27.66 3.84
CA GLU A 709 -7.06 28.80 3.92
C GLU A 709 -7.65 30.03 3.23
N LEU A 710 -7.53 31.20 3.85
CA LEU A 710 -8.02 32.47 3.33
C LEU A 710 -6.98 33.56 3.61
N ILE A 711 -6.87 34.51 2.69
CA ILE A 711 -6.22 35.79 2.94
C ILE A 711 -7.34 36.80 3.09
N ILE A 712 -7.49 37.34 4.28
CA ILE A 712 -8.50 38.36 4.58
C ILE A 712 -7.83 39.73 4.62
N ASN A 713 -8.52 40.72 4.07
CA ASN A 713 -8.12 42.11 4.16
C ASN A 713 -9.14 42.86 5.03
N ILE A 714 -8.67 43.32 6.18
CA ILE A 714 -9.48 44.06 7.15
C ILE A 714 -9.19 45.54 6.97
N LYS A 715 -10.18 46.28 6.48
CA LYS A 715 -10.11 47.75 6.38
C LYS A 715 -10.53 48.38 7.69
N THR A 716 -9.82 49.43 8.08
CA THR A 716 -10.26 50.29 9.20
C THR A 716 -11.45 51.13 8.74
N SER A 717 -12.48 51.24 9.57
CA SER A 717 -13.75 51.88 9.19
C SER A 717 -13.87 53.32 9.70
N SER A 718 -13.22 53.70 10.81
CA SER A 718 -13.25 55.07 11.34
C SER A 718 -12.05 55.40 12.27
N GLY A 719 -11.90 56.66 12.67
CA GLY A 719 -10.96 57.09 13.71
C GLY A 719 -9.56 57.53 13.22
N GLN A 720 -8.53 57.35 14.06
CA GLN A 720 -7.16 57.81 13.80
C GLN A 720 -6.48 57.12 12.60
N PHE A 721 -7.07 56.04 12.08
CA PHE A 721 -6.50 55.17 11.04
C PHE A 721 -7.25 55.22 9.72
N VAL A 722 -7.75 56.39 9.32
CA VAL A 722 -8.53 56.55 8.08
C VAL A 722 -7.74 56.03 6.87
N ASN A 723 -8.35 55.14 6.09
CA ASN A 723 -7.78 54.44 4.92
C ASN A 723 -6.69 53.39 5.20
N GLY A 724 -6.58 52.88 6.44
CA GLY A 724 -5.67 51.78 6.75
C GLY A 724 -6.21 50.38 6.39
N SER A 725 -5.31 49.43 6.15
CA SER A 725 -5.66 48.04 5.86
C SER A 725 -4.70 47.01 6.48
N PHE A 726 -5.25 45.87 6.91
CA PHE A 726 -4.50 44.74 7.47
C PHE A 726 -4.77 43.48 6.68
N MET A 727 -3.72 42.93 6.07
CA MET A 727 -3.80 41.67 5.35
C MET A 727 -3.31 40.53 6.24
N LEU A 728 -4.16 39.53 6.48
CA LEU A 728 -3.86 38.41 7.37
C LEU A 728 -4.11 37.08 6.64
N LYS A 729 -3.23 36.10 6.88
CA LYS A 729 -3.43 34.73 6.41
C LYS A 729 -4.07 33.90 7.54
N ILE A 730 -5.26 33.37 7.30
CA ILE A 730 -6.01 32.55 8.26
C ILE A 730 -6.29 31.15 7.69
N ASN A 731 -6.47 30.17 8.57
CA ASN A 731 -6.92 28.83 8.20
C ASN A 731 -8.15 28.44 9.02
N LEU A 732 -9.30 28.38 8.37
CA LEU A 732 -10.57 27.97 8.98
C LEU A 732 -10.65 26.45 9.04
N ILE A 733 -10.94 25.90 10.22
CA ILE A 733 -10.98 24.46 10.47
C ILE A 733 -12.31 24.11 11.13
N TYR A 734 -13.15 23.35 10.44
CA TYR A 734 -14.38 22.79 11.02
C TYR A 734 -14.05 21.55 11.86
N GLN A 735 -14.38 21.62 13.14
CA GLN A 735 -14.23 20.53 14.10
C GLN A 735 -15.49 20.50 14.98
N PRO A 736 -16.51 19.70 14.61
CA PRO A 736 -17.80 19.65 15.31
C PRO A 736 -17.69 19.20 16.77
#